data_AF-A0A6L9L2Z2-F1
#
_entry.id   AF-A0A6L9L2Z2-F1
#
_cell.length_a   1.000
_cell.length_b   1.000
_cell.length_c   1.000
_cell.angle_alpha   90.00
_cell.angle_beta   90.00
_cell.angle_gamma   90.00
#
_symmetry.space_group_name_H-M   'P 1'
#
loop_
_entity.id
_entity.type
_entity.pdbx_description
1 polymer ?
#
loop_
_entity_poly.entity_id
_entity_poly.type
_entity_poly.pdbx_seq_one_letter_code
_entity_poly.pdbx_strand_id
1 'polypeptide(L)'
;MLKVYQAPHYQNTQQPLDTRVNKPPFWLSFFPSNSLQPIGFLVGLCLLLSGHLAAQSISGNVFFDGNNNGSRDALETGFPGVVVNAYRAGSLISSEATDNRGNYTLTSGIAMGVSYRLEFILPAGYNDGAAGGGSNTSVQFAKGGDSQINLGIYVPNQCGSDGSTIPRIIAGCIPFGGDVTLASNAYDNHSVGRQSCSLTPHQDDLTKYEIGVPYAITIHKRQKLAILTTLSSPNLSDFPPAPDGATAIYAVDYSGPDFTYKSYKLLAKLSDMGIEASNQFPISPGTNNIGEYGFGGITISEDERYLYIINMGKGNLIRLDISGINYQTIPAGGFTSTSQLPTIEIDIPAAVANCTNGRFRPSALRMYAGKLYIGGICDASASSDNSGLYAKIIELNPSTGASRVVFSHDLTSFNIGDLSATDLPQARWKFPFRTSISDGNPGEKQPFFNDIGFDDTGSIIFTIVDRKVFTTDTNREPGYLLRTWRQDDGTFELESDRKSGPFTSAALIAHSFTGQPANLSVDNGGPGTIAGPKWFFEQGIDIYGDAQSYFNHVNLANGGIFIMPGTKEVVVGFTDPGCVSTSGMRYFDWTNGTTKYGVGLTNVKYFSITGMSAVCDPSPIEIGNYVWKDSNRDGIQDPDEPAIQGATVALYEKCAGTPIATAVTDATGNYYFSSATGQSTSSHIYGVTLNPDSAYCLKVTSLGNTPLVNDLLLTRISPTTGETRGIQNTGQTLSNSDAFLVDGYPTISFTMNSAGQNNHTYDFGFTDEPCSLTTAITASSCDPTTDTYSLTVVSTVANSKETDTLTISVGGITRTFSTSVSFDSQFTTVFSGLSADGQSHTVTVSLPNCSTLTTNYSAPTGCKSLLTLNKLVDRSIAKVGDLLTYKLVLSNTGTGVGSILVRDSLSAGLTYIDESASTPSGTTFTAGNPISLWNVASISAGQSLTLTYQVRVDATGILYNIATIPGDTAKVCTSVPILMCLGDQFELTAPTGKSNYRWYKNGALIGDQSSNSLLVTEPGTYSLQVDNAGSSCPDYSCCPIIFEEDTLPNVQASAIRSTCLGNSARDNGQLVISNFNPAHTYQYSLGATFDSTAALSGPARTIPSNGLLSATLPNPTVAQFYTIRVYNQSGCHADVTVALLPTICDCPASICVPYVLQQTKRPRRIGDPVR
;
A
#
# COMPACT_ATOMS: atom_id res chain seq x y z
N MET A 1 -48.93 8.72 -22.16
CA MET A 1 -50.06 8.94 -23.11
C MET A 1 -49.49 9.03 -24.53
N LEU A 2 -50.36 9.17 -25.54
CA LEU A 2 -50.14 9.44 -26.99
C LEU A 2 -48.88 10.30 -27.31
N LYS A 3 -48.23 10.24 -28.50
CA LYS A 3 -48.48 9.65 -29.85
C LYS A 3 -47.10 9.40 -30.53
N VAL A 4 -46.79 8.26 -31.16
CA VAL A 4 -47.08 7.85 -32.56
C VAL A 4 -46.50 8.77 -33.66
N TYR A 5 -45.55 8.24 -34.44
CA TYR A 5 -45.59 8.30 -35.92
C TYR A 5 -44.95 7.06 -36.58
N GLN A 6 -45.84 6.26 -37.19
CA GLN A 6 -45.72 5.35 -38.36
C GLN A 6 -44.37 4.72 -38.80
N ALA A 7 -44.38 3.39 -38.92
CA ALA A 7 -43.57 2.61 -39.89
C ALA A 7 -44.28 2.54 -41.26
N PRO A 8 -43.70 1.89 -42.30
CA PRO A 8 -44.15 0.52 -42.59
C PRO A 8 -43.15 -0.46 -43.26
N HIS A 9 -43.43 -1.77 -43.08
CA HIS A 9 -43.19 -2.95 -43.93
C HIS A 9 -41.78 -3.28 -44.52
N TYR A 10 -41.23 -4.51 -44.41
CA TYR A 10 -41.66 -5.86 -44.89
C TYR A 10 -41.47 -6.14 -46.40
N GLN A 11 -40.57 -7.08 -46.74
CA GLN A 11 -40.75 -8.35 -47.48
C GLN A 11 -39.33 -8.82 -47.95
N ASN A 12 -38.78 -10.04 -47.81
CA ASN A 12 -39.27 -11.43 -47.67
C ASN A 12 -39.20 -12.25 -48.99
N THR A 13 -38.25 -13.18 -49.06
CA THR A 13 -38.25 -14.41 -49.91
C THR A 13 -37.29 -15.44 -49.28
N GLN A 14 -37.56 -16.75 -49.26
CA GLN A 14 -38.85 -17.43 -49.41
C GLN A 14 -38.88 -18.76 -48.59
N GLN A 15 -40.10 -19.26 -48.37
CA GLN A 15 -40.50 -20.44 -47.55
C GLN A 15 -40.74 -21.67 -48.51
N PRO A 16 -41.57 -22.73 -48.28
CA PRO A 16 -42.41 -23.16 -47.14
C PRO A 16 -42.44 -24.71 -46.83
N LEU A 17 -43.44 -25.13 -46.03
CA LEU A 17 -44.11 -26.47 -45.95
C LEU A 17 -43.52 -27.58 -45.04
N ASP A 18 -44.32 -28.45 -44.37
CA ASP A 18 -45.71 -28.34 -43.86
C ASP A 18 -46.05 -29.49 -42.84
N THR A 19 -46.95 -29.23 -41.86
CA THR A 19 -47.83 -30.10 -40.98
C THR A 19 -47.55 -31.61 -40.68
N ARG A 20 -48.28 -32.44 -39.89
CA ARG A 20 -49.60 -32.54 -39.16
C ARG A 20 -49.43 -33.74 -38.12
N VAL A 21 -50.25 -34.15 -37.11
CA VAL A 21 -51.60 -33.84 -36.53
C VAL A 21 -51.84 -34.57 -35.16
N ASN A 22 -52.86 -34.15 -34.36
CA ASN A 22 -53.67 -34.88 -33.34
C ASN A 22 -53.26 -35.15 -31.84
N LYS A 23 -54.33 -35.40 -31.06
CA LYS A 23 -54.59 -35.55 -29.58
C LYS A 23 -55.99 -36.22 -29.43
N PRO A 24 -56.62 -36.46 -28.25
CA PRO A 24 -56.18 -36.67 -26.84
C PRO A 24 -56.70 -38.07 -26.31
N PRO A 25 -57.16 -38.36 -25.05
CA PRO A 25 -58.21 -37.68 -24.24
C PRO A 25 -57.90 -37.50 -22.71
N PHE A 26 -58.93 -37.21 -21.90
CA PHE A 26 -58.94 -36.68 -20.49
C PHE A 26 -59.15 -37.75 -19.37
N TRP A 27 -58.82 -37.43 -18.09
CA TRP A 27 -59.81 -37.12 -17.00
C TRP A 27 -59.16 -36.82 -15.60
N LEU A 28 -59.97 -36.53 -14.57
CA LEU A 28 -59.61 -35.92 -13.28
C LEU A 28 -59.63 -36.86 -12.04
N SER A 29 -58.76 -36.54 -11.08
CA SER A 29 -58.75 -36.76 -9.60
C SER A 29 -59.83 -37.59 -8.87
N PHE A 30 -59.42 -38.42 -7.88
CA PHE A 30 -59.89 -38.43 -6.46
C PHE A 30 -59.03 -39.35 -5.53
N PHE A 31 -59.21 -39.26 -4.21
CA PHE A 31 -58.51 -40.02 -3.13
C PHE A 31 -59.29 -41.32 -2.69
N PRO A 32 -59.00 -42.01 -1.56
CA PRO A 32 -57.87 -42.93 -1.29
C PRO A 32 -58.33 -44.30 -0.67
N SER A 33 -57.41 -45.20 -0.28
CA SER A 33 -57.56 -46.07 0.92
C SER A 33 -56.30 -46.87 1.30
N ASN A 34 -56.22 -47.27 2.57
CA ASN A 34 -55.13 -48.04 3.21
C ASN A 34 -55.30 -49.57 2.96
N SER A 35 -54.33 -50.45 3.22
CA SER A 35 -53.82 -50.74 4.58
C SER A 35 -52.83 -51.92 4.67
N LEU A 36 -52.28 -52.11 5.88
CA LEU A 36 -51.59 -53.30 6.42
C LEU A 36 -50.11 -53.57 6.02
N GLN A 37 -49.22 -52.92 6.79
CA GLN A 37 -48.06 -53.57 7.43
C GLN A 37 -48.53 -54.67 8.42
N PRO A 38 -47.68 -55.60 8.95
CA PRO A 38 -46.43 -55.26 9.66
C PRO A 38 -45.28 -56.30 9.67
N ILE A 39 -44.21 -55.93 10.39
CA ILE A 39 -43.05 -56.74 10.85
C ILE A 39 -42.09 -57.24 9.75
N GLY A 40 -40.89 -56.64 9.71
CA GLY A 40 -39.69 -57.21 9.10
C GLY A 40 -38.57 -57.38 10.13
N PHE A 41 -37.40 -57.86 9.71
CA PHE A 41 -36.18 -57.84 10.54
C PHE A 41 -34.91 -57.63 9.67
N LEU A 42 -33.80 -57.24 10.31
CA LEU A 42 -32.61 -56.60 9.74
C LEU A 42 -31.98 -57.25 8.49
N VAL A 43 -31.47 -56.39 7.58
CA VAL A 43 -30.11 -56.42 6.95
C VAL A 43 -30.00 -55.37 5.82
N GLY A 44 -31.11 -54.90 5.27
CA GLY A 44 -31.15 -54.01 4.08
C GLY A 44 -30.95 -52.49 4.28
N LEU A 45 -30.23 -52.01 5.30
CA LEU A 45 -30.14 -50.56 5.60
C LEU A 45 -28.72 -50.05 5.92
N CYS A 46 -27.76 -50.31 5.02
CA CYS A 46 -26.40 -49.72 5.10
C CYS A 46 -25.78 -49.29 3.75
N LEU A 47 -26.55 -49.29 2.65
CA LEU A 47 -26.02 -49.11 1.28
C LEU A 47 -26.81 -48.11 0.40
N LEU A 48 -27.62 -47.22 1.01
CA LEU A 48 -28.37 -46.17 0.30
C LEU A 48 -28.22 -44.78 0.96
N LEU A 49 -27.10 -44.54 1.64
CA LEU A 49 -26.76 -43.24 2.23
C LEU A 49 -25.30 -42.80 1.95
N SER A 50 -24.66 -43.40 0.94
CA SER A 50 -23.49 -42.81 0.28
C SER A 50 -23.96 -41.87 -0.83
N GLY A 51 -24.62 -40.77 -0.45
CA GLY A 51 -24.81 -39.66 -1.38
C GLY A 51 -23.44 -39.15 -1.79
N HIS A 52 -23.08 -39.26 -3.07
CA HIS A 52 -21.86 -38.64 -3.56
C HIS A 52 -22.01 -37.13 -3.43
N LEU A 53 -21.37 -36.57 -2.40
CA LEU A 53 -20.93 -35.18 -2.42
C LEU A 53 -19.99 -35.05 -3.63
N ALA A 54 -20.53 -34.55 -4.74
CA ALA A 54 -19.71 -34.07 -5.83
C ALA A 54 -18.80 -32.99 -5.25
N ALA A 55 -17.50 -33.08 -5.50
CA ALA A 55 -16.57 -32.02 -5.14
C ALA A 55 -17.01 -30.75 -5.89
N GLN A 56 -17.52 -29.77 -5.14
CA GLN A 56 -17.91 -28.49 -5.71
C GLN A 56 -16.68 -27.60 -5.84
N SER A 57 -16.79 -26.59 -6.69
CA SER A 57 -15.68 -25.69 -6.95
C SER A 57 -16.10 -24.22 -6.94
N ILE A 58 -15.12 -23.34 -6.76
CA ILE A 58 -15.21 -21.94 -7.16
C ILE A 58 -14.23 -21.76 -8.32
N SER A 59 -14.66 -21.12 -9.40
CA SER A 59 -13.87 -21.04 -10.64
C SER A 59 -13.98 -19.69 -11.34
N GLY A 60 -12.92 -19.34 -12.06
CA GLY A 60 -12.85 -18.08 -12.79
C GLY A 60 -11.59 -17.98 -13.65
N ASN A 61 -11.40 -16.81 -14.24
CA ASN A 61 -10.28 -16.48 -15.09
C ASN A 61 -9.67 -15.15 -14.64
N VAL A 62 -8.37 -15.15 -14.32
CA VAL A 62 -7.59 -13.92 -14.21
C VAL A 62 -7.03 -13.59 -15.59
N PHE A 63 -7.14 -12.34 -16.03
CA PHE A 63 -6.74 -11.92 -17.37
C PHE A 63 -6.03 -10.57 -17.35
N PHE A 64 -5.25 -10.29 -18.39
CA PHE A 64 -4.62 -8.99 -18.56
C PHE A 64 -5.63 -8.01 -19.15
N ASP A 65 -6.13 -7.09 -18.32
CA ASP A 65 -7.03 -5.99 -18.68
C ASP A 65 -6.18 -4.89 -19.34
N GLY A 66 -5.98 -5.03 -20.66
CA GLY A 66 -4.99 -4.25 -21.40
C GLY A 66 -5.35 -2.78 -21.54
N ASN A 67 -6.65 -2.47 -21.51
CA ASN A 67 -7.19 -1.12 -21.64
C ASN A 67 -7.70 -0.52 -20.32
N ASN A 68 -7.65 -1.27 -19.21
CA ASN A 68 -8.18 -0.89 -17.89
C ASN A 68 -9.68 -0.54 -17.95
N ASN A 69 -10.47 -1.36 -18.64
CA ASN A 69 -11.92 -1.14 -18.84
C ASN A 69 -12.83 -2.05 -17.98
N GLY A 70 -12.26 -2.98 -17.22
CA GLY A 70 -13.00 -3.87 -16.30
C GLY A 70 -13.92 -4.89 -16.98
N SER A 71 -13.74 -5.09 -18.29
CA SER A 71 -14.54 -5.98 -19.13
C SER A 71 -13.61 -6.91 -19.92
N ARG A 72 -13.83 -8.21 -19.80
CA ARG A 72 -12.94 -9.21 -20.37
C ARG A 72 -13.11 -9.31 -21.89
N ASP A 73 -12.31 -8.55 -22.63
CA ASP A 73 -12.42 -8.42 -24.08
C ASP A 73 -11.94 -9.68 -24.83
N ALA A 74 -12.47 -9.91 -26.03
CA ALA A 74 -12.22 -11.14 -26.80
C ALA A 74 -10.76 -11.32 -27.24
N LEU A 75 -10.01 -10.22 -27.34
CA LEU A 75 -8.59 -10.22 -27.66
C LEU A 75 -7.68 -10.27 -26.43
N GLU A 76 -8.21 -10.22 -25.21
CA GLU A 76 -7.39 -10.30 -24.00
C GLU A 76 -6.96 -11.74 -23.67
N THR A 77 -5.92 -11.86 -22.85
CA THR A 77 -5.27 -13.15 -22.57
C THR A 77 -5.27 -13.41 -21.06
N GLY A 78 -5.58 -14.65 -20.69
CA GLY A 78 -5.55 -15.06 -19.28
C GLY A 78 -4.13 -15.07 -18.72
N PHE A 79 -3.96 -14.62 -17.48
CA PHE A 79 -2.67 -14.37 -16.87
C PHE A 79 -2.26 -15.49 -15.89
N PRO A 80 -1.08 -16.13 -16.07
CA PRO A 80 -0.67 -17.30 -15.29
C PRO A 80 -0.01 -16.97 -13.94
N GLY A 81 -0.08 -17.91 -13.00
CA GLY A 81 0.66 -17.86 -11.74
C GLY A 81 0.13 -16.88 -10.68
N VAL A 82 -1.09 -16.37 -10.83
CA VAL A 82 -1.78 -15.58 -9.78
C VAL A 82 -2.36 -16.56 -8.77
N VAL A 83 -2.02 -16.40 -7.50
CA VAL A 83 -2.50 -17.29 -6.42
C VAL A 83 -3.84 -16.78 -5.92
N VAL A 84 -4.86 -17.63 -5.95
CA VAL A 84 -6.20 -17.33 -5.43
C VAL A 84 -6.42 -18.11 -4.13
N ASN A 85 -6.58 -17.39 -3.03
CA ASN A 85 -6.77 -17.94 -1.69
C ASN A 85 -8.24 -17.82 -1.27
N ALA A 86 -8.86 -18.92 -0.84
CA ALA A 86 -10.22 -18.91 -0.30
C ALA A 86 -10.23 -19.06 1.22
N TYR A 87 -10.77 -18.06 1.92
CA TYR A 87 -10.88 -18.02 3.38
C TYR A 87 -12.31 -18.18 3.86
N ARG A 88 -12.45 -18.66 5.10
CA ARG A 88 -13.69 -18.65 5.87
C ARG A 88 -13.42 -18.63 7.37
N ALA A 89 -14.09 -17.77 8.13
CA ALA A 89 -13.88 -17.60 9.58
C ALA A 89 -12.40 -17.39 9.91
N GLY A 90 -11.79 -16.39 9.25
CA GLY A 90 -10.35 -16.07 9.31
C GLY A 90 -9.38 -17.17 8.82
N SER A 91 -9.86 -18.35 8.40
CA SER A 91 -9.03 -19.53 8.11
C SER A 91 -8.92 -19.80 6.61
N LEU A 92 -7.71 -20.07 6.11
CA LEU A 92 -7.47 -20.49 4.72
C LEU A 92 -8.00 -21.91 4.49
N ILE A 93 -8.89 -22.09 3.50
CA ILE A 93 -9.55 -23.36 3.18
C ILE A 93 -8.98 -24.00 1.90
N SER A 94 -8.70 -23.19 0.88
CA SER A 94 -8.14 -23.62 -0.40
C SER A 94 -7.21 -22.55 -0.96
N SER A 95 -6.20 -22.97 -1.71
CA SER A 95 -5.30 -22.09 -2.47
C SER A 95 -4.99 -22.78 -3.80
N GLU A 96 -5.02 -22.04 -4.90
CA GLU A 96 -4.75 -22.55 -6.26
C GLU A 96 -4.10 -21.44 -7.10
N ALA A 97 -3.21 -21.79 -8.02
CA ALA A 97 -2.59 -20.83 -8.93
C ALA A 97 -3.25 -20.85 -10.32
N THR A 98 -3.31 -19.72 -11.02
CA THR A 98 -3.89 -19.67 -12.37
C THR A 98 -3.05 -20.41 -13.41
N ASP A 99 -3.71 -21.17 -14.28
CA ASP A 99 -3.09 -21.94 -15.35
C ASP A 99 -2.49 -21.04 -16.47
N ASN A 100 -1.87 -21.67 -17.47
CA ASN A 100 -1.28 -20.97 -18.63
C ASN A 100 -2.28 -20.27 -19.57
N ARG A 101 -3.55 -20.19 -19.16
CA ARG A 101 -4.67 -19.48 -19.80
C ARG A 101 -5.46 -18.67 -18.77
N GLY A 102 -4.92 -18.42 -17.58
CA GLY A 102 -5.52 -17.63 -16.51
C GLY A 102 -6.62 -18.32 -15.68
N ASN A 103 -6.96 -19.58 -15.94
CA ASN A 103 -8.06 -20.26 -15.24
C ASN A 103 -7.60 -20.78 -13.87
N TYR A 104 -8.50 -20.75 -12.89
CA TYR A 104 -8.32 -21.45 -11.62
C TYR A 104 -9.61 -22.20 -11.24
N THR A 105 -9.49 -23.22 -10.38
CA THR A 105 -10.64 -24.00 -9.90
C THR A 105 -10.37 -24.56 -8.50
N LEU A 106 -10.79 -23.81 -7.49
CA LEU A 106 -10.65 -24.18 -6.07
C LEU A 106 -11.61 -25.33 -5.77
N THR A 107 -11.10 -26.47 -5.29
CA THR A 107 -11.91 -27.68 -5.00
C THR A 107 -11.74 -28.22 -3.58
N SER A 108 -10.62 -27.92 -2.91
CA SER A 108 -10.34 -28.42 -1.56
C SER A 108 -11.22 -27.70 -0.53
N GLY A 109 -11.98 -28.45 0.28
CA GLY A 109 -12.81 -27.87 1.34
C GLY A 109 -13.97 -26.96 0.89
N ILE A 110 -14.23 -26.87 -0.42
CA ILE A 110 -15.31 -26.05 -0.99
C ILE A 110 -16.65 -26.80 -0.91
N ALA A 111 -17.64 -26.19 -0.27
CA ALA A 111 -18.96 -26.77 -0.01
C ALA A 111 -20.09 -25.98 -0.69
N MET A 112 -21.10 -26.69 -1.21
CA MET A 112 -22.15 -26.08 -2.05
C MET A 112 -22.93 -24.98 -1.31
N GLY A 113 -23.01 -23.78 -1.89
CA GLY A 113 -23.78 -22.65 -1.37
C GLY A 113 -23.20 -21.98 -0.10
N VAL A 114 -22.07 -22.46 0.42
CA VAL A 114 -21.31 -21.83 1.51
C VAL A 114 -20.49 -20.67 0.96
N SER A 115 -20.48 -19.54 1.65
CA SER A 115 -19.69 -18.35 1.28
C SER A 115 -18.20 -18.50 1.62
N TYR A 116 -17.35 -17.91 0.78
CA TYR A 116 -15.90 -17.80 0.93
C TYR A 116 -15.44 -16.41 0.46
N ARG A 117 -14.42 -15.85 1.12
CA ARG A 117 -13.69 -14.66 0.65
C ARG A 117 -12.54 -15.15 -0.20
N LEU A 118 -12.47 -14.71 -1.44
CA LEU A 118 -11.32 -14.92 -2.30
C LEU A 118 -10.38 -13.72 -2.19
N GLU A 119 -9.08 -13.98 -2.04
CA GLU A 119 -8.01 -12.99 -2.16
C GLU A 119 -7.11 -13.38 -3.32
N PHE A 120 -6.93 -12.47 -4.29
CA PHE A 120 -6.08 -12.66 -5.46
C PHE A 120 -4.70 -12.01 -5.20
N ILE A 121 -3.67 -12.84 -5.02
CA ILE A 121 -2.32 -12.37 -4.73
C ILE A 121 -1.60 -12.01 -6.03
N LEU A 122 -1.61 -10.72 -6.38
CA LEU A 122 -0.98 -10.22 -7.60
C LEU A 122 0.55 -10.30 -7.56
N PRO A 123 1.22 -10.55 -8.70
CA PRO A 123 2.67 -10.41 -8.81
C PRO A 123 3.10 -8.94 -8.60
N ALA A 124 4.19 -8.71 -7.88
CA ALA A 124 4.69 -7.37 -7.61
C ALA A 124 4.90 -6.55 -8.90
N GLY A 125 4.25 -5.37 -8.96
CA GLY A 125 4.24 -4.47 -10.12
C GLY A 125 2.97 -4.53 -10.98
N TYR A 126 2.09 -5.51 -10.74
CA TYR A 126 0.73 -5.56 -11.31
C TYR A 126 -0.28 -4.95 -10.34
N ASN A 127 -1.38 -4.42 -10.87
CA ASN A 127 -2.48 -3.78 -10.15
C ASN A 127 -3.82 -4.39 -10.62
N ASP A 128 -4.86 -4.30 -9.78
CA ASP A 128 -6.23 -4.70 -10.15
C ASP A 128 -6.72 -3.88 -11.35
N GLY A 129 -7.27 -4.52 -12.37
CA GLY A 129 -8.02 -3.87 -13.45
C GLY A 129 -9.29 -3.19 -12.92
N ALA A 130 -10.01 -2.46 -13.77
CA ALA A 130 -11.18 -1.71 -13.30
C ALA A 130 -12.34 -2.63 -12.87
N ALA A 131 -13.22 -2.18 -11.98
CA ALA A 131 -14.40 -2.91 -11.58
C ALA A 131 -15.53 -2.69 -12.60
N GLY A 132 -15.92 -3.76 -13.32
CA GLY A 132 -16.78 -3.65 -14.49
C GLY A 132 -17.56 -4.93 -14.85
N GLY A 133 -17.94 -5.05 -16.11
CA GLY A 133 -18.82 -6.14 -16.58
C GLY A 133 -18.15 -7.52 -16.69
N GLY A 134 -16.82 -7.59 -16.59
CA GLY A 134 -16.05 -8.83 -16.68
C GLY A 134 -14.95 -9.01 -15.63
N SER A 135 -14.79 -8.03 -14.73
CA SER A 135 -13.80 -8.01 -13.63
C SER A 135 -14.43 -7.38 -12.38
N ASN A 136 -14.10 -7.93 -11.20
CA ASN A 136 -14.23 -7.19 -9.94
C ASN A 136 -12.82 -6.86 -9.42
N THR A 137 -12.62 -6.81 -8.10
CA THR A 137 -11.37 -6.41 -7.44
C THR A 137 -10.57 -7.63 -6.93
N SER A 138 -9.39 -7.42 -6.32
CA SER A 138 -8.60 -8.49 -5.68
C SER A 138 -9.26 -9.16 -4.47
N VAL A 139 -10.41 -8.66 -3.98
CA VAL A 139 -11.22 -9.32 -2.95
C VAL A 139 -12.64 -9.54 -3.43
N GLN A 140 -13.06 -10.81 -3.49
CA GLN A 140 -14.38 -11.19 -4.01
C GLN A 140 -15.07 -12.20 -3.11
N PHE A 141 -16.39 -12.06 -2.94
CA PHE A 141 -17.19 -13.00 -2.14
C PHE A 141 -17.95 -13.95 -3.06
N ALA A 142 -17.65 -15.24 -2.96
CA ALA A 142 -18.18 -16.28 -3.84
C ALA A 142 -18.66 -17.50 -3.03
N LYS A 143 -19.61 -18.26 -3.57
CA LYS A 143 -20.15 -19.47 -2.96
C LYS A 143 -19.68 -20.72 -3.66
N GLY A 144 -19.54 -21.82 -2.92
CA GLY A 144 -19.18 -23.11 -3.53
C GLY A 144 -20.21 -23.54 -4.58
N GLY A 145 -19.77 -23.69 -5.83
CA GLY A 145 -20.60 -23.87 -7.01
C GLY A 145 -20.58 -22.69 -7.99
N ASP A 146 -20.06 -21.52 -7.58
CA ASP A 146 -20.01 -20.32 -8.43
C ASP A 146 -18.88 -20.39 -9.47
N SER A 147 -19.09 -19.69 -10.59
CA SER A 147 -18.15 -19.60 -11.71
C SER A 147 -18.19 -18.20 -12.32
N GLN A 148 -17.19 -17.89 -13.17
CA GLN A 148 -16.94 -16.53 -13.70
C GLN A 148 -16.52 -15.52 -12.62
N ILE A 149 -15.90 -15.98 -11.54
CA ILE A 149 -15.31 -15.13 -10.51
C ILE A 149 -13.95 -14.63 -11.02
N ASN A 150 -14.02 -13.62 -11.90
CA ASN A 150 -12.93 -13.17 -12.76
C ASN A 150 -12.24 -11.91 -12.20
N LEU A 151 -10.98 -11.72 -12.58
CA LEU A 151 -10.19 -10.53 -12.25
C LEU A 151 -9.36 -10.10 -13.46
N GLY A 152 -9.57 -8.88 -13.92
CA GLY A 152 -8.63 -8.18 -14.79
C GLY A 152 -7.45 -7.68 -13.96
N ILE A 153 -6.24 -7.77 -14.51
CA ILE A 153 -5.03 -7.20 -13.90
C ILE A 153 -4.26 -6.44 -14.97
N TYR A 154 -3.52 -5.40 -14.58
CA TYR A 154 -2.73 -4.64 -15.54
C TYR A 154 -1.41 -4.14 -14.95
N VAL A 155 -0.55 -3.63 -15.82
CA VAL A 155 0.63 -2.83 -15.43
C VAL A 155 0.27 -1.36 -15.67
N PRO A 156 0.52 -0.45 -14.70
CA PRO A 156 0.29 0.97 -14.89
C PRO A 156 1.03 1.54 -16.12
N ASN A 157 0.59 2.72 -16.56
CA ASN A 157 1.23 3.46 -17.63
C ASN A 157 1.47 2.68 -18.97
N GLN A 158 0.59 1.75 -19.36
CA GLN A 158 0.54 1.27 -20.76
C GLN A 158 -0.34 2.20 -21.64
N CYS A 159 -0.33 2.02 -22.96
CA CYS A 159 -1.29 2.68 -23.86
C CYS A 159 -2.28 1.63 -24.36
N GLY A 160 -3.32 1.35 -23.58
CA GLY A 160 -4.46 0.55 -24.06
C GLY A 160 -5.42 1.39 -24.89
N SER A 161 -6.25 0.73 -25.71
CA SER A 161 -7.33 1.38 -26.46
C SER A 161 -8.66 1.25 -25.70
N ASP A 162 -9.15 2.36 -25.16
CA ASP A 162 -10.45 2.45 -24.45
C ASP A 162 -11.66 2.51 -25.41
N GLY A 163 -11.42 2.52 -26.72
CA GLY A 163 -12.44 2.69 -27.76
C GLY A 163 -12.95 4.12 -27.92
N SER A 164 -12.50 5.08 -27.10
CA SER A 164 -12.83 6.50 -27.22
C SER A 164 -11.77 7.27 -28.01
N THR A 165 -10.49 6.88 -27.89
CA THR A 165 -9.38 7.44 -28.67
C THR A 165 -8.54 6.36 -29.33
N ILE A 166 -8.07 6.66 -30.55
CA ILE A 166 -7.15 5.81 -31.29
C ILE A 166 -5.71 6.27 -30.97
N PRO A 167 -4.82 5.40 -30.45
CA PRO A 167 -3.44 5.77 -30.22
C PRO A 167 -2.70 6.05 -31.54
N ARG A 168 -1.82 7.06 -31.56
CA ARG A 168 -0.93 7.36 -32.69
C ARG A 168 0.44 6.76 -32.40
N ILE A 169 0.89 5.80 -33.20
CA ILE A 169 2.25 5.24 -33.09
C ILE A 169 3.24 6.27 -33.61
N ILE A 170 4.33 6.51 -32.86
CA ILE A 170 5.44 7.38 -33.25
C ILE A 170 6.77 6.61 -33.26
N ALA A 171 7.64 6.96 -34.21
CA ALA A 171 8.90 6.27 -34.47
C ALA A 171 9.95 7.19 -35.12
N GLY A 172 11.23 6.92 -34.86
CA GLY A 172 12.34 7.49 -35.63
C GLY A 172 12.30 7.00 -37.09
N CYS A 173 12.59 7.86 -38.05
CA CYS A 173 12.56 7.56 -39.48
C CYS A 173 13.79 8.15 -40.18
N ILE A 174 14.30 7.46 -41.20
CA ILE A 174 15.41 7.93 -42.03
C ILE A 174 15.03 7.81 -43.51
N PRO A 175 14.58 8.90 -44.15
CA PRO A 175 14.27 8.93 -45.57
C PRO A 175 15.53 9.02 -46.45
N PHE A 176 15.52 8.34 -47.59
CA PHE A 176 16.53 8.50 -48.65
C PHE A 176 16.37 9.86 -49.34
N GLY A 177 17.07 10.88 -48.82
CA GLY A 177 17.06 12.24 -49.37
C GLY A 177 15.93 13.16 -48.88
N GLY A 178 15.27 12.81 -47.77
CA GLY A 178 14.32 13.69 -47.07
C GLY A 178 14.89 14.21 -45.74
N ASP A 179 14.11 15.06 -45.06
CA ASP A 179 14.50 15.69 -43.79
C ASP A 179 13.64 15.29 -42.58
N VAL A 180 12.40 14.82 -42.79
CA VAL A 180 11.51 14.28 -41.73
C VAL A 180 12.17 13.11 -41.04
N THR A 181 12.10 13.06 -39.71
CA THR A 181 12.82 12.05 -38.92
C THR A 181 12.09 11.57 -37.65
N LEU A 182 11.11 12.31 -37.15
CA LEU A 182 10.09 11.76 -36.25
C LEU A 182 8.81 11.59 -37.06
N ALA A 183 8.46 10.34 -37.36
CA ALA A 183 7.30 9.98 -38.17
C ALA A 183 6.22 9.30 -37.33
N SER A 184 5.00 9.28 -37.84
CA SER A 184 3.81 8.91 -37.09
C SER A 184 2.73 8.22 -37.94
N ASN A 185 1.87 7.42 -37.31
CA ASN A 185 0.69 6.81 -37.95
C ASN A 185 -0.40 6.52 -36.90
N ALA A 186 -1.68 6.57 -37.27
CA ALA A 186 -2.78 6.11 -36.41
C ALA A 186 -2.76 4.57 -36.30
N TYR A 187 -3.05 4.02 -35.12
CA TYR A 187 -3.04 2.57 -34.89
C TYR A 187 -4.15 1.86 -35.68
N ASP A 188 -5.37 2.41 -35.69
CA ASP A 188 -6.55 1.80 -36.31
C ASP A 188 -6.48 1.71 -37.84
N ASN A 189 -5.53 2.41 -38.45
CA ASN A 189 -5.27 2.52 -39.89
C ASN A 189 -4.66 1.23 -40.46
N HIS A 190 -5.30 0.10 -40.14
CA HIS A 190 -5.04 -1.31 -40.49
C HIS A 190 -5.19 -1.58 -42.00
N SER A 191 -4.65 -0.68 -42.81
CA SER A 191 -4.61 -0.74 -44.25
C SER A 191 -3.54 -1.71 -44.72
N VAL A 192 -3.85 -2.46 -45.78
CA VAL A 192 -2.95 -3.46 -46.37
C VAL A 192 -2.53 -2.94 -47.76
N GLY A 193 -1.36 -2.32 -47.84
CA GLY A 193 -0.86 -1.76 -49.10
C GLY A 193 0.51 -1.09 -49.02
N ARG A 194 1.17 -0.98 -50.18
CA ARG A 194 2.37 -0.16 -50.36
C ARG A 194 1.95 1.31 -50.53
N GLN A 195 2.41 2.21 -49.67
CA GLN A 195 2.13 3.64 -49.77
C GLN A 195 3.33 4.38 -50.37
N SER A 196 3.15 4.94 -51.57
CA SER A 196 4.18 5.67 -52.30
C SER A 196 4.50 7.02 -51.63
N CYS A 197 5.55 7.08 -50.80
CA CYS A 197 6.05 8.27 -50.11
C CYS A 197 4.95 9.16 -49.49
N SER A 198 3.87 8.56 -48.99
CA SER A 198 2.66 9.28 -48.62
C SER A 198 1.89 8.60 -47.48
N LEU A 199 2.61 8.20 -46.41
CA LEU A 199 2.28 8.91 -45.17
C LEU A 199 2.49 10.39 -45.51
N THR A 200 1.40 11.11 -45.80
CA THR A 200 1.48 12.56 -45.99
C THR A 200 2.15 13.09 -44.73
N PRO A 201 3.35 13.70 -44.79
CA PRO A 201 4.00 14.19 -43.59
C PRO A 201 3.01 15.09 -42.90
N HIS A 202 2.62 14.73 -41.68
CA HIS A 202 1.65 15.53 -40.96
C HIS A 202 2.29 16.89 -40.75
N GLN A 203 1.51 17.98 -40.75
CA GLN A 203 2.08 19.33 -40.88
C GLN A 203 3.03 19.72 -39.72
N ASP A 204 3.02 18.90 -38.67
CA ASP A 204 3.80 18.88 -37.44
C ASP A 204 4.99 17.87 -37.38
N ASP A 205 5.12 16.90 -38.31
CA ASP A 205 6.19 15.88 -38.26
C ASP A 205 7.59 16.51 -38.34
N LEU A 206 8.45 16.23 -37.36
CA LEU A 206 9.71 16.97 -37.13
C LEU A 206 10.89 16.48 -37.96
N THR A 207 11.82 17.39 -38.26
CA THR A 207 13.00 17.16 -39.10
C THR A 207 14.32 16.97 -38.34
N LYS A 208 15.30 16.37 -39.01
CA LYS A 208 16.65 16.12 -38.47
C LYS A 208 17.45 17.38 -38.16
N TYR A 209 17.04 18.55 -38.66
CA TYR A 209 17.64 19.85 -38.33
C TYR A 209 16.98 20.52 -37.10
N GLU A 210 15.91 19.95 -36.57
CA GLU A 210 15.16 20.46 -35.42
C GLU A 210 15.47 19.64 -34.16
N ILE A 211 15.53 18.31 -34.28
CA ILE A 211 15.69 17.39 -33.14
C ILE A 211 16.78 16.32 -33.34
N GLY A 212 17.59 16.40 -34.41
CA GLY A 212 18.48 15.29 -34.80
C GLY A 212 17.71 14.05 -35.24
N VAL A 213 18.39 12.93 -35.51
CA VAL A 213 17.73 11.66 -35.84
C VAL A 213 17.35 10.92 -34.55
N PRO A 214 16.08 10.57 -34.27
CA PRO A 214 15.72 9.85 -33.05
C PRO A 214 16.34 8.45 -33.02
N TYR A 215 17.07 8.13 -31.94
CA TYR A 215 17.64 6.80 -31.70
C TYR A 215 16.64 5.90 -30.96
N ALA A 216 16.11 6.39 -29.84
CA ALA A 216 15.11 5.72 -29.01
C ALA A 216 14.14 6.75 -28.41
N ILE A 217 12.89 6.34 -28.18
CA ILE A 217 11.76 7.22 -27.82
C ILE A 217 11.00 6.63 -26.62
N THR A 218 10.56 7.47 -25.68
CA THR A 218 9.58 7.12 -24.63
C THR A 218 8.62 8.28 -24.39
N ILE A 219 7.51 8.05 -23.67
CA ILE A 219 6.37 8.96 -23.59
C ILE A 219 6.05 9.32 -22.13
N HIS A 220 5.91 10.61 -21.83
CA HIS A 220 5.40 11.14 -20.57
C HIS A 220 3.98 11.68 -20.81
N LYS A 221 2.98 10.85 -20.53
CA LYS A 221 1.59 11.05 -20.96
C LYS A 221 0.88 12.14 -20.19
N ARG A 222 1.12 12.23 -18.88
CA ARG A 222 0.54 13.28 -18.01
C ARG A 222 0.89 14.69 -18.48
N GLN A 223 2.04 14.85 -19.14
CA GLN A 223 2.56 16.13 -19.62
C GLN A 223 2.55 16.26 -21.15
N LYS A 224 2.03 15.26 -21.86
CA LYS A 224 1.98 15.16 -23.33
C LYS A 224 3.34 15.43 -24.00
N LEU A 225 4.41 14.83 -23.45
CA LEU A 225 5.76 14.90 -23.99
C LEU A 225 6.23 13.56 -24.57
N ALA A 226 6.70 13.55 -25.82
CA ALA A 226 7.56 12.48 -26.31
C ALA A 226 9.02 12.86 -26.05
N ILE A 227 9.75 12.01 -25.34
CA ILE A 227 11.14 12.24 -24.93
C ILE A 227 12.04 11.30 -25.73
N LEU A 228 13.05 11.86 -26.41
CA LEU A 228 13.89 11.10 -27.35
C LEU A 228 15.39 11.38 -27.18
N THR A 229 16.17 10.32 -27.35
CA THR A 229 17.63 10.39 -27.56
C THR A 229 17.93 10.47 -29.05
N THR A 230 19.12 10.95 -29.41
CA THR A 230 19.51 11.15 -30.81
C THR A 230 20.62 10.21 -31.27
N LEU A 231 20.57 9.79 -32.52
CA LEU A 231 21.63 9.17 -33.28
C LEU A 231 22.39 10.28 -34.03
N SER A 232 23.72 10.25 -33.99
CA SER A 232 24.56 11.30 -34.58
C SER A 232 25.92 10.77 -35.01
N SER A 233 26.35 11.12 -36.21
CA SER A 233 27.69 10.86 -36.74
C SER A 233 28.27 12.16 -37.33
N PRO A 234 29.54 12.51 -37.02
CA PRO A 234 30.15 13.75 -37.53
C PRO A 234 30.41 13.75 -39.05
N ASN A 235 30.31 12.59 -39.72
CA ASN A 235 30.78 12.40 -41.09
C ASN A 235 29.68 11.99 -42.09
N LEU A 236 28.42 11.79 -41.67
CA LEU A 236 27.38 11.18 -42.50
C LEU A 236 26.17 12.10 -42.76
N SER A 237 25.70 12.12 -44.00
CA SER A 237 24.49 12.85 -44.44
C SER A 237 23.18 12.32 -43.85
N ASP A 238 23.14 11.00 -43.63
CA ASP A 238 21.94 10.27 -43.19
C ASP A 238 21.72 10.38 -41.67
N PHE A 239 22.81 10.63 -40.93
CA PHE A 239 22.86 10.70 -39.47
C PHE A 239 23.61 11.98 -39.04
N PRO A 240 23.15 13.18 -39.44
CA PRO A 240 23.85 14.42 -39.13
C PRO A 240 23.95 14.64 -37.61
N PRO A 241 24.92 15.43 -37.13
CA PRO A 241 24.97 15.83 -35.73
C PRO A 241 23.67 16.53 -35.31
N ALA A 242 23.12 16.12 -34.16
CA ALA A 242 21.95 16.76 -33.56
C ALA A 242 22.22 18.28 -33.35
N PRO A 243 21.21 19.17 -33.54
CA PRO A 243 21.40 20.62 -33.54
C PRO A 243 22.10 21.19 -32.30
N ASP A 244 21.74 20.71 -31.11
CA ASP A 244 22.32 21.14 -29.83
C ASP A 244 23.60 20.36 -29.46
N GLY A 245 24.07 19.47 -30.33
CA GLY A 245 25.25 18.64 -30.16
C GLY A 245 24.94 17.25 -29.56
N ALA A 246 26.00 16.44 -29.45
CA ALA A 246 25.89 15.00 -29.28
C ALA A 246 24.98 14.52 -28.15
N THR A 247 25.10 15.07 -26.93
CA THR A 247 24.39 14.58 -25.74
C THR A 247 22.98 15.18 -25.55
N ALA A 248 22.39 15.70 -26.62
CA ALA A 248 21.05 16.28 -26.62
C ALA A 248 19.95 15.22 -26.44
N ILE A 249 19.08 15.48 -25.46
CA ILE A 249 17.78 14.81 -25.26
C ILE A 249 16.71 15.83 -25.60
N TYR A 250 15.76 15.50 -26.47
CA TYR A 250 14.66 16.39 -26.85
C TYR A 250 13.34 15.98 -26.19
N ALA A 251 12.48 16.96 -25.95
CA ALA A 251 11.09 16.78 -25.55
C ALA A 251 10.17 17.47 -26.57
N VAL A 252 9.24 16.70 -27.14
CA VAL A 252 8.28 17.12 -28.16
C VAL A 252 6.88 17.19 -27.55
N ASP A 253 6.24 18.35 -27.63
CA ASP A 253 4.86 18.59 -27.19
C ASP A 253 3.88 17.97 -28.20
N TYR A 254 3.17 16.91 -27.80
CA TYR A 254 2.12 16.25 -28.59
C TYR A 254 0.68 16.61 -28.15
N SER A 255 0.50 17.70 -27.39
CA SER A 255 -0.82 18.19 -26.95
C SER A 255 -1.68 18.84 -28.05
N GLY A 256 -1.50 18.44 -29.31
CA GLY A 256 -2.33 18.81 -30.44
C GLY A 256 -3.54 17.91 -30.61
N PRO A 257 -4.54 18.32 -31.43
CA PRO A 257 -5.64 17.45 -31.84
C PRO A 257 -5.09 16.14 -32.39
N ASP A 258 -5.75 15.01 -32.10
CA ASP A 258 -5.36 13.69 -32.60
C ASP A 258 -3.90 13.30 -32.29
N PHE A 259 -3.38 13.82 -31.17
CA PHE A 259 -1.99 13.70 -30.71
C PHE A 259 -0.95 14.25 -31.71
N THR A 260 -1.30 15.34 -32.41
CA THR A 260 -0.36 16.11 -33.26
C THR A 260 0.71 16.84 -32.44
N TYR A 261 1.91 16.94 -33.00
CA TYR A 261 2.99 17.72 -32.40
C TYR A 261 2.70 19.22 -32.57
N LYS A 262 3.15 20.03 -31.62
CA LYS A 262 2.97 21.50 -31.63
C LYS A 262 4.27 22.25 -31.62
N SER A 263 5.28 21.69 -30.95
CA SER A 263 6.56 22.34 -30.68
C SER A 263 7.54 21.33 -30.07
N TYR A 264 8.82 21.68 -30.01
CA TYR A 264 9.87 20.87 -29.38
C TYR A 264 10.85 21.76 -28.62
N LYS A 265 11.54 21.18 -27.65
CA LYS A 265 12.66 21.79 -26.91
C LYS A 265 13.78 20.78 -26.70
N LEU A 266 15.01 21.28 -26.60
CA LEU A 266 16.07 20.59 -25.88
C LEU A 266 15.61 20.41 -24.42
N LEU A 267 15.47 19.18 -23.95
CA LEU A 267 15.18 18.88 -22.55
C LEU A 267 16.44 19.11 -21.72
N ALA A 268 17.54 18.46 -22.11
CA ALA A 268 18.83 18.55 -21.44
C ALA A 268 19.97 18.15 -22.38
N LYS A 269 21.18 18.58 -22.02
CA LYS A 269 22.42 18.21 -22.71
C LYS A 269 23.40 17.61 -21.70
N LEU A 270 23.49 16.28 -21.67
CA LEU A 270 24.09 15.58 -20.52
C LEU A 270 25.58 15.89 -20.30
N SER A 271 26.32 16.26 -21.35
CA SER A 271 27.72 16.71 -21.22
C SER A 271 27.86 17.96 -20.37
N ASP A 272 26.85 18.83 -20.38
CA ASP A 272 26.91 20.15 -19.75
C ASP A 272 26.55 20.01 -18.26
N MET A 273 25.77 18.96 -17.94
CA MET A 273 25.51 18.46 -16.59
C MET A 273 26.72 17.67 -16.01
N GLY A 274 27.81 17.52 -16.76
CA GLY A 274 29.02 16.79 -16.34
C GLY A 274 28.97 15.26 -16.54
N ILE A 275 27.96 14.72 -17.22
CA ILE A 275 27.83 13.29 -17.47
C ILE A 275 28.56 12.92 -18.78
N GLU A 276 29.58 12.07 -18.66
CA GLU A 276 30.33 11.55 -19.82
C GLU A 276 29.51 10.53 -20.62
N ALA A 277 28.79 11.04 -21.63
CA ALA A 277 28.14 10.24 -22.66
C ALA A 277 28.71 10.59 -24.04
N SER A 278 29.43 9.66 -24.66
CA SER A 278 30.03 9.82 -25.99
C SER A 278 29.01 9.53 -27.10
N ASN A 279 27.95 10.36 -27.20
CA ASN A 279 26.85 10.15 -28.15
C ASN A 279 27.17 10.58 -29.60
N GLN A 280 28.37 10.26 -30.07
CA GLN A 280 28.72 10.28 -31.49
C GLN A 280 29.16 8.88 -31.90
N PHE A 281 28.64 8.39 -33.02
CA PHE A 281 29.06 7.15 -33.66
C PHE A 281 30.07 7.52 -34.75
N PRO A 282 31.40 7.41 -34.53
CA PRO A 282 32.42 7.75 -35.52
C PRO A 282 32.49 6.69 -36.63
N ILE A 283 31.51 6.75 -37.53
CA ILE A 283 31.47 5.94 -38.73
C ILE A 283 32.37 6.62 -39.78
N SER A 284 33.65 6.27 -39.75
CA SER A 284 34.46 6.24 -40.96
C SER A 284 34.06 4.99 -41.77
N PRO A 285 34.10 5.02 -43.11
CA PRO A 285 34.23 3.80 -43.89
C PRO A 285 35.31 2.91 -43.28
N GLY A 286 34.96 1.65 -42.97
CA GLY A 286 35.86 0.68 -42.33
C GLY A 286 36.00 0.73 -40.80
N THR A 287 35.30 1.60 -40.04
CA THR A 287 35.29 1.53 -38.55
C THR A 287 33.88 1.48 -37.98
N ASN A 288 33.60 0.44 -37.19
CA ASN A 288 32.32 0.23 -36.51
C ASN A 288 32.53 -0.02 -35.00
N ASN A 289 32.20 0.99 -34.19
CA ASN A 289 32.20 0.98 -32.73
C ASN A 289 30.79 1.20 -32.13
N ILE A 290 29.75 0.87 -32.89
CA ILE A 290 28.36 0.83 -32.41
C ILE A 290 28.28 -0.14 -31.21
N GLY A 291 27.57 0.24 -30.14
CA GLY A 291 27.52 -0.56 -28.90
C GLY A 291 28.76 -0.43 -27.99
N GLU A 292 29.61 0.58 -28.20
CA GLU A 292 30.60 1.07 -27.22
C GLU A 292 30.68 2.60 -27.17
N TYR A 293 29.79 3.29 -27.90
CA TYR A 293 29.56 4.73 -27.97
C TYR A 293 28.06 4.90 -28.24
N GLY A 294 27.49 6.06 -27.91
CA GLY A 294 26.04 6.31 -28.05
C GLY A 294 25.21 6.14 -26.78
N PHE A 295 24.02 6.72 -26.79
CA PHE A 295 22.92 6.28 -25.94
C PHE A 295 22.29 5.00 -26.51
N GLY A 296 21.84 4.12 -25.62
CA GLY A 296 21.00 2.97 -25.96
C GLY A 296 19.52 3.28 -25.70
N GLY A 297 18.74 2.23 -25.46
CA GLY A 297 17.31 2.34 -25.15
C GLY A 297 16.99 3.31 -24.01
N ILE A 298 15.81 3.91 -24.12
CA ILE A 298 15.23 4.87 -23.17
C ILE A 298 13.89 4.33 -22.66
N THR A 299 13.60 4.54 -21.38
CA THR A 299 12.31 4.17 -20.79
C THR A 299 11.95 5.11 -19.65
N ILE A 300 10.68 5.13 -19.28
CA ILE A 300 10.13 5.96 -18.20
C ILE A 300 9.60 5.04 -17.08
N SER A 301 9.63 5.49 -15.83
CA SER A 301 8.94 4.79 -14.75
C SER A 301 7.41 4.87 -14.90
N GLU A 302 6.71 3.94 -14.25
CA GLU A 302 5.24 3.83 -14.31
C GLU A 302 4.52 4.98 -13.58
N ASP A 303 5.17 5.60 -12.59
CA ASP A 303 4.76 6.87 -11.99
C ASP A 303 5.10 8.10 -12.85
N GLU A 304 5.76 7.91 -14.00
CA GLU A 304 6.31 8.96 -14.87
C GLU A 304 7.32 9.91 -14.21
N ARG A 305 7.85 9.57 -13.02
CA ARG A 305 8.75 10.45 -12.26
C ARG A 305 10.22 10.35 -12.68
N TYR A 306 10.64 9.23 -13.27
CA TYR A 306 12.04 8.97 -13.61
C TYR A 306 12.20 8.51 -15.06
N LEU A 307 13.12 9.16 -15.75
CA LEU A 307 13.61 8.78 -17.07
C LEU A 307 14.89 7.95 -16.92
N TYR A 308 14.98 6.82 -17.61
CA TYR A 308 16.17 5.96 -17.62
C TYR A 308 16.70 5.80 -19.05
N ILE A 309 18.01 5.95 -19.22
CA ILE A 309 18.72 5.89 -20.51
C ILE A 309 19.95 4.97 -20.37
N ILE A 310 20.21 4.08 -21.33
CA ILE A 310 21.49 3.36 -21.40
C ILE A 310 22.61 4.27 -21.90
N ASN A 311 23.75 4.27 -21.23
CA ASN A 311 25.02 4.81 -21.74
C ASN A 311 25.87 3.66 -22.29
N MET A 312 25.87 3.44 -23.61
CA MET A 312 26.62 2.33 -24.23
C MET A 312 28.15 2.53 -24.15
N GLY A 313 28.60 3.76 -23.91
CA GLY A 313 30.00 4.11 -23.66
C GLY A 313 30.52 3.48 -22.37
N LYS A 314 29.87 3.78 -21.25
CA LYS A 314 30.25 3.26 -19.92
C LYS A 314 29.70 1.87 -19.62
N GLY A 315 28.60 1.47 -20.26
CA GLY A 315 27.87 0.24 -19.93
C GLY A 315 27.00 0.37 -18.67
N ASN A 316 26.59 1.59 -18.31
CA ASN A 316 25.73 1.89 -17.16
C ASN A 316 24.41 2.55 -17.60
N LEU A 317 23.52 2.80 -16.63
CA LEU A 317 22.28 3.55 -16.83
C LEU A 317 22.45 4.98 -16.33
N ILE A 318 21.69 5.91 -16.90
CA ILE A 318 21.54 7.29 -16.44
C ILE A 318 20.06 7.46 -16.04
N ARG A 319 19.80 7.89 -14.79
CA ARG A 319 18.45 8.21 -14.31
C ARG A 319 18.31 9.72 -14.11
N LEU A 320 17.26 10.31 -14.68
CA LEU A 320 16.87 11.71 -14.49
C LEU A 320 15.52 11.76 -13.76
N ASP A 321 15.39 12.59 -12.73
CA ASP A 321 14.08 12.90 -12.10
C ASP A 321 13.35 13.95 -12.93
N ILE A 322 12.24 13.54 -13.55
CA ILE A 322 11.43 14.36 -14.44
C ILE A 322 10.08 14.75 -13.82
N SER A 323 9.84 14.41 -12.54
CA SER A 323 8.53 14.56 -11.88
C SER A 323 7.97 15.98 -11.83
N GLY A 324 8.83 17.00 -11.91
CA GLY A 324 8.45 18.42 -11.98
C GLY A 324 8.35 19.02 -13.38
N ILE A 325 8.54 18.24 -14.45
CA ILE A 325 8.73 18.76 -15.81
C ILE A 325 7.43 18.75 -16.62
N ASN A 326 7.01 19.91 -17.08
CA ASN A 326 6.06 20.08 -18.18
C ASN A 326 6.69 20.90 -19.32
N TYR A 327 6.06 20.95 -20.49
CA TYR A 327 6.61 21.65 -21.66
C TYR A 327 6.97 23.12 -21.39
N GLN A 328 6.21 23.80 -20.54
CA GLN A 328 6.39 25.21 -20.21
C GLN A 328 7.59 25.43 -19.28
N THR A 329 7.85 24.52 -18.33
CA THR A 329 8.99 24.59 -17.39
C THR A 329 10.36 24.35 -18.03
N ILE A 330 10.44 23.62 -19.14
CA ILE A 330 11.72 23.34 -19.81
C ILE A 330 12.35 24.67 -20.30
N PRO A 331 13.58 25.02 -19.89
CA PRO A 331 14.24 26.25 -20.32
C PRO A 331 14.50 26.31 -21.83
N ALA A 332 14.67 27.51 -22.38
CA ALA A 332 14.88 27.71 -23.81
C ALA A 332 16.19 27.12 -24.38
N GLY A 333 17.14 26.74 -23.51
CA GLY A 333 18.36 26.00 -23.84
C GLY A 333 18.49 24.71 -23.03
N GLY A 334 17.37 24.12 -22.61
CA GLY A 334 17.32 22.93 -21.76
C GLY A 334 17.86 23.12 -20.34
N PHE A 335 17.87 22.03 -19.59
CA PHE A 335 18.51 21.96 -18.28
C PHE A 335 20.02 21.68 -18.43
N THR A 336 20.84 22.42 -17.68
CA THR A 336 22.32 22.44 -17.85
C THR A 336 23.08 21.99 -16.60
N SER A 337 22.38 21.61 -15.52
CA SER A 337 23.02 21.16 -14.28
C SER A 337 22.16 20.20 -13.48
N THR A 338 22.81 19.29 -12.73
CA THR A 338 22.16 18.26 -11.90
C THR A 338 21.34 18.82 -10.73
N SER A 339 21.46 20.12 -10.42
CA SER A 339 20.63 20.81 -9.44
C SER A 339 19.33 21.39 -10.02
N GLN A 340 19.23 21.54 -11.33
CA GLN A 340 17.98 21.92 -12.02
C GLN A 340 17.20 20.69 -12.47
N LEU A 341 17.91 19.62 -12.85
CA LEU A 341 17.37 18.35 -13.29
C LEU A 341 18.15 17.23 -12.58
N PRO A 342 17.61 16.63 -11.50
CA PRO A 342 18.34 15.66 -10.70
C PRO A 342 18.71 14.40 -11.50
N THR A 343 20.00 14.27 -11.83
CA THR A 343 20.52 13.16 -12.63
C THR A 343 21.59 12.38 -11.87
N ILE A 344 21.50 11.04 -11.92
CA ILE A 344 22.52 10.12 -11.40
C ILE A 344 22.89 9.07 -12.44
N GLU A 345 24.11 8.53 -12.33
CA GLU A 345 24.51 7.30 -13.01
C GLU A 345 24.25 6.09 -12.10
N ILE A 346 23.83 4.96 -12.68
CA ILE A 346 23.53 3.71 -11.98
C ILE A 346 24.26 2.59 -12.71
N ASP A 347 25.33 2.08 -12.09
CA ASP A 347 26.15 1.01 -12.66
C ASP A 347 25.42 -0.34 -12.63
N ILE A 348 25.50 -1.10 -13.74
CA ILE A 348 24.95 -2.45 -13.81
C ILE A 348 25.90 -3.39 -13.03
N PRO A 349 25.44 -4.12 -12.00
CA PRO A 349 26.34 -4.88 -11.14
C PRO A 349 27.16 -5.94 -11.90
N ALA A 350 28.48 -5.93 -11.71
CA ALA A 350 29.41 -6.80 -12.43
C ALA A 350 29.12 -8.31 -12.29
N ALA A 351 28.43 -8.71 -11.23
CA ALA A 351 27.99 -10.10 -11.00
C ALA A 351 26.94 -10.59 -12.02
N VAL A 352 26.14 -9.68 -12.61
CA VAL A 352 25.14 -9.99 -13.66
C VAL A 352 25.57 -9.52 -15.04
N ALA A 353 26.41 -8.48 -15.12
CA ALA A 353 27.01 -7.97 -16.37
C ALA A 353 28.27 -8.75 -16.83
N ASN A 354 28.62 -9.85 -16.17
CA ASN A 354 29.74 -10.72 -16.56
C ASN A 354 29.49 -11.41 -17.92
N CYS A 355 30.56 -11.64 -18.67
CA CYS A 355 30.51 -12.42 -19.92
C CYS A 355 31.77 -13.28 -20.05
N THR A 356 31.60 -14.51 -20.55
CA THR A 356 32.73 -15.38 -20.90
C THR A 356 33.45 -14.80 -22.11
N ASN A 357 34.78 -14.69 -22.05
CA ASN A 357 35.65 -14.22 -23.13
C ASN A 357 35.23 -12.88 -23.79
N GLY A 358 34.57 -11.96 -23.08
CA GLY A 358 34.12 -10.69 -23.65
C GLY A 358 33.51 -9.73 -22.63
N ARG A 359 32.89 -8.66 -23.11
CA ARG A 359 32.14 -7.68 -22.30
C ARG A 359 30.64 -7.77 -22.59
N PHE A 360 29.82 -7.40 -21.60
CA PHE A 360 28.41 -7.12 -21.83
C PHE A 360 28.27 -5.75 -22.51
N ARG A 361 27.38 -5.68 -23.49
CA ARG A 361 27.00 -4.47 -24.22
C ARG A 361 25.51 -4.25 -24.03
N PRO A 362 25.07 -3.52 -22.98
CA PRO A 362 23.68 -3.13 -22.83
C PRO A 362 23.33 -2.17 -23.96
N SER A 363 22.16 -2.35 -24.57
CA SER A 363 21.71 -1.53 -25.70
C SER A 363 20.19 -1.33 -25.77
N ALA A 364 19.38 -2.24 -25.22
CA ALA A 364 17.92 -2.12 -25.13
C ALA A 364 17.44 -2.00 -23.67
N LEU A 365 16.39 -1.20 -23.42
CA LEU A 365 15.91 -0.89 -22.07
C LEU A 365 14.39 -0.79 -22.02
N ARG A 366 13.75 -1.46 -21.06
CA ARG A 366 12.30 -1.34 -20.81
C ARG A 366 11.97 -1.35 -19.32
N MET A 367 11.11 -0.42 -18.88
CA MET A 367 10.40 -0.53 -17.60
C MET A 367 9.14 -1.38 -17.79
N TYR A 368 8.90 -2.31 -16.87
CA TYR A 368 7.68 -3.09 -16.79
C TYR A 368 7.52 -3.73 -15.40
N ALA A 369 6.34 -3.64 -14.79
CA ALA A 369 6.03 -4.14 -13.46
C ALA A 369 7.07 -3.72 -12.39
N GLY A 370 7.35 -2.41 -12.31
CA GLY A 370 8.27 -1.81 -11.33
C GLY A 370 9.76 -2.13 -11.53
N LYS A 371 10.13 -2.79 -12.63
CA LYS A 371 11.48 -3.31 -12.89
C LYS A 371 12.03 -2.82 -14.22
N LEU A 372 13.34 -2.56 -14.24
CA LEU A 372 14.09 -2.31 -15.47
C LEU A 372 14.62 -3.63 -16.04
N TYR A 373 14.39 -3.86 -17.33
CA TYR A 373 14.94 -4.96 -18.09
C TYR A 373 15.96 -4.42 -19.09
N ILE A 374 17.21 -4.86 -18.93
CA ILE A 374 18.37 -4.36 -19.67
C ILE A 374 18.82 -5.46 -20.64
N GLY A 375 18.51 -5.29 -21.92
CA GLY A 375 18.89 -6.18 -23.00
C GLY A 375 20.26 -5.83 -23.58
N GLY A 376 21.06 -6.85 -23.88
CA GLY A 376 22.39 -6.66 -24.44
C GLY A 376 23.05 -7.93 -24.95
N ILE A 377 24.25 -7.76 -25.49
CA ILE A 377 25.07 -8.82 -26.07
C ILE A 377 26.33 -9.03 -25.22
N CYS A 378 26.62 -10.28 -24.83
CA CYS A 378 27.98 -10.70 -24.49
C CYS A 378 28.76 -10.90 -25.80
N ASP A 379 29.85 -10.17 -25.99
CA ASP A 379 30.40 -9.91 -27.33
C ASP A 379 31.52 -10.85 -27.80
N ALA A 380 32.01 -11.77 -26.97
CA ALA A 380 33.18 -12.62 -27.23
C ALA A 380 34.45 -11.85 -27.71
N SER A 381 34.60 -10.56 -27.36
CA SER A 381 35.70 -9.70 -27.85
C SER A 381 37.12 -10.14 -27.45
N ALA A 382 37.26 -10.97 -26.41
CA ALA A 382 38.53 -11.53 -25.96
C ALA A 382 38.76 -12.99 -26.41
N SER A 383 37.84 -13.58 -27.20
CA SER A 383 38.03 -14.90 -27.79
C SER A 383 38.66 -14.85 -29.20
N SER A 384 39.20 -15.97 -29.66
CA SER A 384 39.48 -16.24 -31.07
C SER A 384 38.37 -17.04 -31.78
N ASP A 385 37.38 -17.53 -31.04
CA ASP A 385 36.18 -18.22 -31.52
C ASP A 385 34.88 -17.50 -31.07
N ASN A 386 33.70 -18.08 -31.28
CA ASN A 386 32.43 -17.54 -30.80
C ASN A 386 32.03 -17.97 -29.37
N SER A 387 32.88 -18.71 -28.65
CA SER A 387 32.59 -19.06 -27.24
C SER A 387 32.57 -17.80 -26.37
N GLY A 388 31.39 -17.46 -25.87
CA GLY A 388 31.13 -16.18 -25.20
C GLY A 388 30.09 -15.28 -25.88
N LEU A 389 29.59 -15.64 -27.08
CA LEU A 389 28.58 -14.86 -27.79
C LEU A 389 27.15 -15.22 -27.34
N TYR A 390 26.55 -14.39 -26.48
CA TYR A 390 25.22 -14.61 -25.90
C TYR A 390 24.34 -13.36 -25.98
N ALA A 391 23.04 -13.55 -26.22
CA ALA A 391 22.03 -12.55 -25.87
C ALA A 391 21.71 -12.69 -24.37
N LYS A 392 21.61 -11.57 -23.65
CA LYS A 392 21.33 -11.55 -22.20
C LYS A 392 20.34 -10.44 -21.87
N ILE A 393 19.41 -10.72 -20.95
CA ILE A 393 18.54 -9.71 -20.32
C ILE A 393 18.74 -9.78 -18.80
N ILE A 394 19.01 -8.61 -18.21
CA ILE A 394 19.17 -8.42 -16.77
C ILE A 394 17.92 -7.72 -16.24
N GLU A 395 17.28 -8.31 -15.24
CA GLU A 395 16.25 -7.66 -14.42
C GLU A 395 16.95 -6.87 -13.32
N LEU A 396 16.57 -5.60 -13.13
CA LEU A 396 17.08 -4.72 -12.08
C LEU A 396 15.93 -3.92 -11.45
N ASN A 397 15.83 -4.01 -10.13
CA ASN A 397 14.92 -3.19 -9.34
C ASN A 397 15.58 -1.82 -9.06
N PRO A 398 15.01 -0.69 -9.55
CA PRO A 398 15.66 0.62 -9.47
C PRO A 398 15.59 1.30 -8.08
N SER A 399 14.81 0.77 -7.13
CA SER A 399 14.73 1.31 -5.76
C SER A 399 15.64 0.59 -4.77
N THR A 400 15.94 -0.70 -5.01
CA THR A 400 16.79 -1.52 -4.12
C THR A 400 18.15 -1.89 -4.72
N GLY A 401 18.34 -1.75 -6.04
CA GLY A 401 19.53 -2.24 -6.76
C GLY A 401 19.60 -3.77 -6.90
N ALA A 402 18.63 -4.51 -6.36
CA ALA A 402 18.55 -5.96 -6.53
C ALA A 402 18.41 -6.31 -8.02
N SER A 403 19.25 -7.24 -8.49
CA SER A 403 19.30 -7.61 -9.91
C SER A 403 19.68 -9.06 -10.12
N ARG A 404 19.19 -9.64 -11.23
CA ARG A 404 19.47 -11.02 -11.66
C ARG A 404 19.45 -11.12 -13.19
N VAL A 405 20.19 -12.08 -13.73
CA VAL A 405 20.01 -12.47 -15.14
C VAL A 405 18.69 -13.25 -15.23
N VAL A 406 17.77 -12.81 -16.09
CA VAL A 406 16.47 -13.49 -16.30
C VAL A 406 16.36 -14.18 -17.65
N PHE A 407 17.19 -13.78 -18.61
CA PHE A 407 17.33 -14.44 -19.91
C PHE A 407 18.80 -14.52 -20.29
N SER A 408 19.24 -15.68 -20.79
CA SER A 408 20.55 -15.84 -21.43
C SER A 408 20.45 -16.91 -22.51
N HIS A 409 20.83 -16.60 -23.74
CA HIS A 409 20.71 -17.53 -24.87
C HIS A 409 21.94 -17.48 -25.79
N ASP A 410 22.38 -18.66 -26.23
CA ASP A 410 23.60 -18.86 -27.00
C ASP A 410 23.39 -18.48 -28.48
N LEU A 411 24.20 -17.56 -29.00
CA LEU A 411 24.08 -17.08 -30.38
C LEU A 411 25.01 -17.82 -31.36
N THR A 412 25.85 -18.75 -30.89
CA THR A 412 26.84 -19.47 -31.74
C THR A 412 26.18 -20.42 -32.75
N SER A 413 24.95 -20.85 -32.45
CA SER A 413 24.14 -21.78 -33.24
C SER A 413 23.24 -21.09 -34.28
N PHE A 414 23.09 -19.77 -34.23
CA PHE A 414 22.20 -19.02 -35.12
C PHE A 414 22.77 -18.97 -36.55
N ASN A 415 22.05 -19.62 -37.47
CA ASN A 415 22.29 -19.56 -38.91
C ASN A 415 21.55 -18.35 -39.49
N ILE A 416 22.26 -17.29 -39.86
CA ILE A 416 21.66 -16.02 -40.25
C ILE A 416 20.94 -16.13 -41.62
N GLY A 417 21.49 -16.96 -42.51
CA GLY A 417 21.13 -16.98 -43.93
C GLY A 417 21.75 -15.81 -44.71
N ASP A 418 21.82 -15.97 -46.03
CA ASP A 418 22.13 -14.88 -46.97
C ASP A 418 20.98 -14.81 -47.98
N LEU A 419 20.56 -13.60 -48.35
CA LEU A 419 19.46 -13.36 -49.27
C LEU A 419 19.92 -13.32 -50.75
N SER A 420 21.21 -13.51 -51.00
CA SER A 420 21.79 -13.52 -52.36
C SER A 420 22.14 -14.93 -52.86
N ALA A 421 21.33 -15.40 -53.82
CA ALA A 421 21.63 -16.46 -54.80
C ALA A 421 22.19 -17.82 -54.29
N THR A 422 21.25 -18.74 -53.97
CA THR A 422 21.24 -20.22 -54.14
C THR A 422 22.39 -21.14 -53.71
N ASP A 423 23.64 -20.70 -53.59
CA ASP A 423 24.83 -21.58 -53.46
C ASP A 423 25.85 -21.13 -52.39
N LEU A 424 25.50 -20.16 -51.54
CA LEU A 424 26.39 -19.67 -50.47
C LEU A 424 26.17 -20.39 -49.12
N PRO A 425 27.25 -20.67 -48.35
CA PRO A 425 27.16 -21.43 -47.11
C PRO A 425 26.56 -20.61 -45.96
N GLN A 426 25.84 -21.30 -45.07
CA GLN A 426 25.25 -20.82 -43.82
C GLN A 426 26.05 -19.69 -43.13
N ALA A 427 25.62 -18.44 -43.32
CA ALA A 427 26.15 -17.30 -42.56
C ALA A 427 25.84 -17.48 -41.07
N ARG A 428 26.76 -17.08 -40.18
CA ARG A 428 26.58 -17.13 -38.72
C ARG A 428 27.13 -15.84 -38.10
N TRP A 429 26.72 -15.55 -36.86
CA TRP A 429 27.27 -14.41 -36.13
C TRP A 429 28.79 -14.59 -35.95
N LYS A 430 29.55 -13.59 -36.39
CA LYS A 430 31.02 -13.67 -36.53
C LYS A 430 31.76 -13.08 -35.34
N PHE A 431 32.97 -13.60 -35.14
CA PHE A 431 33.82 -13.37 -33.99
C PHE A 431 35.28 -13.01 -34.38
N PRO A 432 36.07 -12.48 -33.43
CA PRO A 432 35.59 -11.72 -32.26
C PRO A 432 34.78 -10.47 -32.71
N PHE A 433 34.24 -9.73 -31.75
CA PHE A 433 33.63 -8.42 -32.01
C PHE A 433 34.70 -7.44 -32.56
N ARG A 434 34.70 -7.22 -33.88
CA ARG A 434 35.70 -6.41 -34.59
C ARG A 434 35.25 -4.96 -34.69
N THR A 435 36.16 -4.04 -34.37
CA THR A 435 35.98 -2.58 -34.52
C THR A 435 36.10 -2.10 -35.97
N SER A 436 36.43 -2.97 -36.91
CA SER A 436 36.33 -2.75 -38.35
C SER A 436 35.45 -3.83 -39.00
N ILE A 437 34.55 -3.38 -39.87
CA ILE A 437 33.74 -4.21 -40.78
C ILE A 437 34.02 -3.71 -42.19
N SER A 438 34.15 -4.62 -43.15
CA SER A 438 34.39 -4.27 -44.56
C SER A 438 33.09 -4.27 -45.37
N ASP A 439 32.79 -3.16 -46.04
CA ASP A 439 31.54 -2.94 -46.79
C ASP A 439 31.34 -3.98 -47.93
N GLY A 440 32.44 -4.54 -48.45
CA GLY A 440 32.45 -5.48 -49.58
C GLY A 440 32.41 -6.98 -49.23
N ASN A 441 32.10 -7.37 -47.99
CA ASN A 441 32.17 -8.77 -47.57
C ASN A 441 30.90 -9.21 -46.79
N PRO A 442 30.00 -10.03 -47.38
CA PRO A 442 28.70 -10.33 -46.78
C PRO A 442 28.79 -11.17 -45.48
N GLY A 443 29.86 -11.94 -45.31
CA GLY A 443 30.10 -12.77 -44.12
C GLY A 443 30.72 -12.03 -42.93
N GLU A 444 30.25 -10.82 -42.58
CA GLU A 444 30.77 -10.03 -41.44
C GLU A 444 29.71 -9.62 -40.40
N LYS A 445 28.60 -10.38 -40.32
CA LYS A 445 27.46 -10.09 -39.43
C LYS A 445 27.81 -10.18 -37.94
N GLN A 446 27.39 -9.19 -37.14
CA GLN A 446 27.61 -9.09 -35.70
C GLN A 446 26.31 -8.67 -34.95
N PRO A 447 25.88 -9.39 -33.91
CA PRO A 447 24.57 -9.15 -33.31
C PRO A 447 24.54 -7.85 -32.49
N PHE A 448 23.42 -7.16 -32.56
CA PHE A 448 23.06 -6.02 -31.72
C PHE A 448 21.67 -6.26 -31.12
N PHE A 449 21.53 -6.12 -29.80
CA PHE A 449 20.25 -6.28 -29.10
C PHE A 449 19.49 -4.95 -29.16
N ASN A 450 18.34 -4.93 -29.82
CA ASN A 450 17.82 -3.71 -30.41
C ASN A 450 16.69 -3.06 -29.58
N ASP A 451 15.67 -3.82 -29.17
CA ASP A 451 14.54 -3.32 -28.36
C ASP A 451 13.89 -4.42 -27.50
N ILE A 452 13.08 -4.04 -26.50
CA ILE A 452 12.34 -4.93 -25.57
C ILE A 452 10.89 -4.47 -25.42
N GLY A 453 9.96 -5.38 -25.71
CA GLY A 453 8.54 -5.30 -25.35
C GLY A 453 8.12 -6.44 -24.41
N PHE A 454 6.97 -6.28 -23.78
CA PHE A 454 6.30 -7.30 -22.96
C PHE A 454 4.88 -7.51 -23.46
N ASP A 455 4.48 -8.75 -23.68
CA ASP A 455 3.11 -9.10 -24.07
C ASP A 455 2.16 -9.24 -22.88
N ASP A 456 0.87 -9.47 -23.18
CA ASP A 456 -0.21 -9.59 -22.18
C ASP A 456 -0.02 -10.78 -21.21
N THR A 457 0.92 -11.71 -21.46
CA THR A 457 1.29 -12.79 -20.52
C THR A 457 2.50 -12.44 -19.63
N GLY A 458 3.02 -11.22 -19.76
CA GLY A 458 4.28 -10.80 -19.13
C GLY A 458 5.51 -11.47 -19.74
N SER A 459 5.40 -12.06 -20.94
CA SER A 459 6.54 -12.66 -21.64
C SER A 459 7.27 -11.62 -22.49
N ILE A 460 8.60 -11.73 -22.59
CA ILE A 460 9.43 -10.76 -23.32
C ILE A 460 9.41 -11.06 -24.83
N ILE A 461 9.21 -10.01 -25.62
CA ILE A 461 9.43 -9.98 -27.07
C ILE A 461 10.57 -8.99 -27.36
N PHE A 462 11.54 -9.38 -28.19
CA PHE A 462 12.75 -8.58 -28.43
C PHE A 462 13.27 -8.70 -29.86
N THR A 463 14.05 -7.71 -30.31
CA THR A 463 14.70 -7.72 -31.63
C THR A 463 16.23 -7.86 -31.52
N ILE A 464 16.82 -8.67 -32.40
CA ILE A 464 18.27 -8.73 -32.65
C ILE A 464 18.52 -8.49 -34.13
N VAL A 465 19.49 -7.61 -34.44
CA VAL A 465 19.82 -7.15 -35.80
C VAL A 465 21.33 -7.22 -36.04
N ASP A 466 21.78 -7.23 -37.30
CA ASP A 466 23.20 -6.96 -37.58
C ASP A 466 23.55 -5.49 -37.31
N ARG A 467 24.64 -5.28 -36.58
CA ARG A 467 25.24 -3.99 -36.23
C ARG A 467 25.63 -3.14 -37.44
N LYS A 468 25.62 -3.67 -38.66
CA LYS A 468 25.67 -2.90 -39.91
C LYS A 468 24.47 -1.97 -40.13
N VAL A 469 23.32 -2.20 -39.48
CA VAL A 469 22.08 -1.41 -39.67
C VAL A 469 22.28 0.11 -39.48
N PHE A 470 23.17 0.54 -38.58
CA PHE A 470 23.43 1.97 -38.33
C PHE A 470 24.50 2.60 -39.25
N THR A 471 24.90 1.93 -40.34
CA THR A 471 25.96 2.41 -41.26
C THR A 471 25.40 3.09 -42.53
N THR A 472 26.27 3.52 -43.45
CA THR A 472 25.88 3.91 -44.82
C THR A 472 25.83 2.76 -45.82
N ASP A 473 26.01 1.51 -45.36
CA ASP A 473 25.84 0.35 -46.25
C ASP A 473 24.40 0.32 -46.80
N THR A 474 24.26 0.03 -48.09
CA THR A 474 22.98 -0.14 -48.79
C THR A 474 22.63 -1.59 -49.01
N ASN A 475 23.57 -2.52 -48.72
CA ASN A 475 23.23 -3.91 -48.47
C ASN A 475 22.33 -3.98 -47.23
N ARG A 476 21.35 -4.89 -47.24
CA ARG A 476 20.28 -4.90 -46.23
C ARG A 476 20.40 -6.05 -45.27
N GLU A 477 20.12 -5.70 -44.02
CA GLU A 477 20.76 -6.36 -42.89
C GLU A 477 19.76 -7.20 -42.09
N PRO A 478 20.08 -8.48 -41.83
CA PRO A 478 19.14 -9.42 -41.26
C PRO A 478 18.84 -9.09 -39.80
N GLY A 479 17.57 -9.27 -39.45
CA GLY A 479 17.06 -9.07 -38.11
C GLY A 479 15.90 -10.00 -37.80
N TYR A 480 15.77 -10.31 -36.51
CA TYR A 480 14.83 -11.27 -35.96
C TYR A 480 13.98 -10.61 -34.89
N LEU A 481 12.66 -10.77 -35.01
CA LEU A 481 11.74 -10.62 -33.89
C LEU A 481 11.69 -11.98 -33.17
N LEU A 482 11.86 -11.98 -31.86
CA LEU A 482 11.96 -13.18 -31.03
C LEU A 482 11.05 -13.06 -29.81
N ARG A 483 10.41 -14.17 -29.41
CA ARG A 483 9.51 -14.26 -28.25
C ARG A 483 10.06 -15.25 -27.23
N THR A 484 9.92 -14.91 -25.96
CA THR A 484 10.22 -15.80 -24.83
C THR A 484 8.94 -16.34 -24.21
N TRP A 485 9.08 -17.33 -23.32
CA TRP A 485 8.06 -17.70 -22.36
C TRP A 485 8.55 -17.38 -20.94
N ARG A 486 7.67 -16.82 -20.12
CA ARG A 486 7.91 -16.55 -18.69
C ARG A 486 7.70 -17.81 -17.85
N GLN A 487 8.73 -18.27 -17.16
CA GLN A 487 8.67 -19.40 -16.23
C GLN A 487 8.12 -18.98 -14.85
N ASP A 488 7.71 -19.96 -14.04
CA ASP A 488 7.13 -19.75 -12.71
C ASP A 488 8.10 -19.08 -11.72
N ASP A 489 9.41 -19.29 -11.88
CA ASP A 489 10.47 -18.60 -11.12
C ASP A 489 10.76 -17.17 -11.63
N GLY A 490 10.03 -16.71 -12.64
CA GLY A 490 10.21 -15.43 -13.29
C GLY A 490 11.50 -15.29 -14.10
N THR A 491 12.11 -16.40 -14.54
CA THR A 491 13.08 -16.41 -15.65
C THR A 491 12.36 -16.56 -17.00
N PHE A 492 13.11 -16.46 -18.11
CA PHE A 492 12.57 -16.53 -19.45
C PHE A 492 13.35 -17.50 -20.33
N GLU A 493 12.65 -18.36 -21.06
CA GLU A 493 13.24 -19.23 -22.10
C GLU A 493 12.82 -18.78 -23.51
N LEU A 494 13.66 -19.03 -24.51
CA LEU A 494 13.41 -18.62 -25.90
C LEU A 494 12.45 -19.60 -26.59
N GLU A 495 11.32 -19.11 -27.12
CA GLU A 495 10.35 -19.98 -27.79
C GLU A 495 10.87 -20.49 -29.13
N SER A 496 10.98 -21.83 -29.22
CA SER A 496 11.36 -22.55 -30.43
C SER A 496 10.59 -23.87 -30.50
N ASP A 497 10.28 -24.31 -31.73
CA ASP A 497 9.85 -25.69 -32.03
C ASP A 497 8.77 -26.31 -31.12
N ARG A 498 7.84 -25.49 -30.60
CA ARG A 498 6.75 -25.87 -29.67
C ARG A 498 7.19 -26.37 -28.29
N LYS A 499 8.40 -26.01 -27.81
CA LYS A 499 8.97 -26.59 -26.59
C LYS A 499 8.83 -25.77 -25.31
N SER A 500 8.69 -24.44 -25.40
CA SER A 500 8.82 -23.57 -24.21
C SER A 500 7.55 -22.83 -23.79
N GLY A 501 6.44 -22.83 -24.55
CA GLY A 501 5.24 -22.07 -24.19
C GLY A 501 3.92 -22.63 -24.76
N PRO A 502 2.76 -22.13 -24.28
CA PRO A 502 1.43 -22.63 -24.68
C PRO A 502 1.05 -22.26 -26.12
N PHE A 503 1.71 -21.24 -26.69
CA PHE A 503 1.47 -20.71 -28.03
C PHE A 503 2.30 -21.48 -29.06
N THR A 504 1.84 -22.68 -29.42
CA THR A 504 2.53 -23.52 -30.42
C THR A 504 2.33 -22.95 -31.83
N SER A 505 3.42 -22.64 -32.54
CA SER A 505 3.39 -21.87 -33.79
C SER A 505 2.54 -22.49 -34.92
N ALA A 506 1.74 -21.62 -35.55
CA ALA A 506 0.89 -21.92 -36.71
C ALA A 506 1.30 -21.15 -37.99
N ALA A 507 2.25 -20.22 -37.90
CA ALA A 507 2.78 -19.41 -39.00
C ALA A 507 3.19 -20.22 -40.26
N LEU A 508 3.59 -21.49 -40.08
CA LEU A 508 3.92 -22.51 -41.09
C LEU A 508 2.91 -22.71 -42.24
N ILE A 509 1.71 -22.11 -42.20
CA ILE A 509 0.63 -22.32 -43.19
C ILE A 509 0.05 -20.99 -43.75
N ALA A 510 0.26 -19.85 -43.09
CA ALA A 510 -0.61 -18.67 -43.25
C ALA A 510 -0.28 -17.72 -44.43
N HIS A 511 0.85 -17.88 -45.11
CA HIS A 511 1.38 -16.85 -46.01
C HIS A 511 0.86 -16.89 -47.46
N SER A 512 -0.39 -16.45 -47.70
CA SER A 512 -0.73 -15.92 -49.04
C SER A 512 -1.75 -14.78 -49.01
N PHE A 513 -1.51 -13.79 -49.89
CA PHE A 513 -2.46 -12.70 -50.19
C PHE A 513 -3.63 -13.15 -51.08
N THR A 514 -3.75 -14.45 -51.40
CA THR A 514 -4.61 -14.96 -52.49
C THR A 514 -5.49 -16.14 -52.09
N GLY A 515 -5.51 -16.55 -50.82
CA GLY A 515 -6.37 -17.63 -50.33
C GLY A 515 -6.00 -19.03 -50.85
N GLN A 516 -4.78 -19.20 -51.36
CA GLN A 516 -4.19 -20.51 -51.64
C GLN A 516 -3.21 -20.87 -50.51
N PRO A 517 -3.05 -22.15 -50.13
CA PRO A 517 -1.94 -22.55 -49.26
C PRO A 517 -0.63 -22.30 -50.02
N ALA A 518 0.21 -21.40 -49.51
CA ALA A 518 1.55 -21.28 -50.04
C ALA A 518 2.33 -22.55 -49.70
N ASN A 519 2.81 -23.25 -50.74
CA ASN A 519 3.89 -24.20 -50.55
C ASN A 519 5.12 -23.41 -50.09
N LEU A 520 5.39 -23.43 -48.78
CA LEU A 520 6.72 -23.19 -48.26
C LEU A 520 7.62 -24.28 -48.87
N SER A 521 8.35 -23.95 -49.94
CA SER A 521 9.42 -24.81 -50.46
C SER A 521 10.42 -25.02 -49.33
N VAL A 522 10.64 -26.27 -48.93
CA VAL A 522 11.21 -26.65 -47.63
C VAL A 522 12.72 -26.34 -47.50
N ASP A 523 13.30 -25.70 -48.51
CA ASP A 523 14.71 -25.89 -48.89
C ASP A 523 15.56 -24.61 -48.90
N ASN A 524 15.03 -23.41 -48.62
CA ASN A 524 15.85 -22.20 -48.56
C ASN A 524 15.30 -21.06 -47.67
N GLY A 525 16.17 -20.44 -46.87
CA GLY A 525 15.98 -19.09 -46.29
C GLY A 525 15.97 -18.99 -44.76
N GLY A 526 15.34 -19.93 -44.05
CA GLY A 526 15.18 -19.85 -42.59
C GLY A 526 16.46 -20.21 -41.78
N PRO A 527 16.62 -19.71 -40.54
CA PRO A 527 17.69 -20.08 -39.61
C PRO A 527 17.69 -21.54 -39.10
N GLY A 528 17.84 -22.51 -40.01
CA GLY A 528 17.96 -23.93 -39.70
C GLY A 528 18.79 -24.69 -40.74
N THR A 529 19.14 -25.94 -40.42
CA THR A 529 19.28 -26.97 -41.45
C THR A 529 17.89 -27.55 -41.75
N ILE A 530 17.79 -28.49 -42.69
CA ILE A 530 16.58 -29.30 -42.96
C ILE A 530 16.11 -30.09 -41.70
N ALA A 531 16.89 -30.09 -40.60
CA ALA A 531 16.55 -30.66 -39.30
C ALA A 531 16.83 -29.71 -38.11
N GLY A 532 16.87 -28.39 -38.34
CA GLY A 532 17.07 -27.37 -37.30
C GLY A 532 15.75 -26.75 -36.79
N PRO A 533 15.72 -26.18 -35.58
CA PRO A 533 14.50 -25.63 -35.00
C PRO A 533 14.03 -24.37 -35.72
N LYS A 534 12.70 -24.22 -35.84
CA LYS A 534 12.05 -23.04 -36.43
C LYS A 534 11.65 -22.03 -35.34
N TRP A 535 11.73 -20.76 -35.72
CA TRP A 535 11.56 -19.61 -34.83
C TRP A 535 10.14 -19.04 -34.90
N PHE A 536 9.72 -18.33 -33.85
CA PHE A 536 8.32 -17.95 -33.65
C PHE A 536 7.76 -17.03 -34.75
N PHE A 537 8.51 -16.00 -35.14
CA PHE A 537 8.14 -15.04 -36.18
C PHE A 537 8.94 -15.32 -37.48
N GLU A 538 8.70 -16.48 -38.12
CA GLU A 538 9.26 -16.81 -39.44
C GLU A 538 8.64 -15.90 -40.52
N GLN A 539 9.46 -15.39 -41.45
CA GLN A 539 9.06 -14.35 -42.41
C GLN A 539 8.61 -14.94 -43.75
N GLY A 540 7.37 -14.68 -44.16
CA GLY A 540 6.83 -15.11 -45.44
C GLY A 540 7.50 -14.46 -46.66
N ILE A 541 7.55 -15.21 -47.76
CA ILE A 541 8.01 -14.76 -49.08
C ILE A 541 6.90 -13.95 -49.76
N ASP A 542 7.19 -12.72 -50.20
CA ASP A 542 6.30 -11.99 -51.11
C ASP A 542 6.41 -12.57 -52.52
N ILE A 543 5.43 -13.40 -52.92
CA ILE A 543 5.33 -13.95 -54.28
C ILE A 543 4.62 -12.93 -55.18
N TYR A 544 5.36 -12.30 -56.09
CA TYR A 544 4.79 -11.45 -57.13
C TYR A 544 3.91 -12.25 -58.11
N GLY A 545 2.81 -11.64 -58.57
CA GLY A 545 1.71 -12.30 -59.27
C GLY A 545 1.95 -12.71 -60.74
N ASP A 546 3.18 -13.03 -61.14
CA ASP A 546 3.47 -13.69 -62.41
C ASP A 546 4.22 -15.02 -62.19
N ALA A 547 3.91 -16.02 -63.02
CA ALA A 547 4.39 -17.39 -62.83
C ALA A 547 5.78 -17.66 -63.43
N GLN A 548 6.58 -16.62 -63.71
CA GLN A 548 7.89 -16.73 -64.38
C GLN A 548 9.02 -15.93 -63.71
N SER A 549 8.71 -14.96 -62.85
CA SER A 549 9.68 -14.06 -62.21
C SER A 549 9.92 -14.37 -60.72
N TYR A 550 10.50 -15.53 -60.39
CA TYR A 550 10.80 -15.95 -59.01
C TYR A 550 11.91 -15.11 -58.34
N PHE A 551 11.57 -13.92 -57.87
CA PHE A 551 12.38 -13.16 -56.90
C PHE A 551 11.78 -13.36 -55.50
N ASN A 552 12.53 -14.00 -54.60
CA ASN A 552 12.09 -14.26 -53.23
C ASN A 552 12.42 -13.07 -52.32
N HIS A 553 11.43 -12.22 -52.02
CA HIS A 553 11.59 -11.12 -51.06
C HIS A 553 11.19 -11.58 -49.64
N VAL A 554 12.12 -11.51 -48.68
CA VAL A 554 11.93 -11.94 -47.28
C VAL A 554 12.00 -10.71 -46.36
N ASN A 555 10.88 -10.29 -45.77
CA ASN A 555 10.74 -8.98 -45.15
C ASN A 555 11.27 -8.92 -43.71
N LEU A 556 12.46 -8.37 -43.54
CA LEU A 556 13.26 -8.42 -42.30
C LEU A 556 12.70 -7.48 -41.22
N ALA A 557 12.47 -8.01 -40.02
CA ALA A 557 12.17 -7.24 -38.81
C ALA A 557 13.48 -6.69 -38.22
N ASN A 558 13.69 -5.38 -38.27
CA ASN A 558 14.99 -4.75 -38.03
C ASN A 558 14.92 -3.51 -37.12
N GLY A 559 13.79 -3.30 -36.43
CA GLY A 559 13.52 -2.06 -35.74
C GLY A 559 13.12 -2.18 -34.27
N GLY A 560 12.65 -1.05 -33.74
CA GLY A 560 12.01 -0.98 -32.43
C GLY A 560 10.67 -1.70 -32.36
N ILE A 561 10.21 -1.93 -31.13
CA ILE A 561 9.02 -2.74 -30.82
C ILE A 561 8.00 -1.91 -30.06
N PHE A 562 6.73 -2.05 -30.42
CA PHE A 562 5.61 -1.60 -29.60
C PHE A 562 4.57 -2.72 -29.49
N ILE A 563 4.22 -3.10 -28.26
CA ILE A 563 3.10 -4.00 -27.98
C ILE A 563 1.87 -3.12 -27.72
N MET A 564 0.75 -3.42 -28.37
CA MET A 564 -0.54 -2.86 -27.97
C MET A 564 -1.17 -3.82 -26.95
N PRO A 565 -1.40 -3.37 -25.70
CA PRO A 565 -2.08 -4.16 -24.67
C PRO A 565 -3.44 -4.69 -25.14
N GLY A 566 -3.74 -5.94 -24.81
CA GLY A 566 -5.08 -6.54 -24.96
C GLY A 566 -5.52 -6.85 -26.39
N THR A 567 -4.73 -6.56 -27.43
CA THR A 567 -5.09 -6.83 -28.85
C THR A 567 -4.41 -8.06 -29.46
N LYS A 568 -3.53 -8.72 -28.69
CA LYS A 568 -2.60 -9.78 -29.17
C LYS A 568 -1.61 -9.31 -30.25
N GLU A 569 -1.34 -8.01 -30.37
CA GLU A 569 -0.53 -7.45 -31.48
C GLU A 569 0.81 -6.87 -31.03
N VAL A 570 1.87 -7.29 -31.74
CA VAL A 570 3.19 -6.64 -31.72
C VAL A 570 3.40 -5.88 -33.02
N VAL A 571 3.68 -4.58 -32.90
CA VAL A 571 4.13 -3.72 -33.99
C VAL A 571 5.65 -3.67 -33.98
N VAL A 572 6.28 -3.84 -35.14
CA VAL A 572 7.75 -3.81 -35.30
C VAL A 572 8.17 -3.07 -36.57
N GLY A 573 9.32 -2.39 -36.52
CA GLY A 573 9.98 -1.83 -37.71
C GLY A 573 10.49 -2.93 -38.66
N PHE A 574 10.29 -2.75 -39.97
CA PHE A 574 10.71 -3.71 -40.99
C PHE A 574 11.27 -3.06 -42.28
N THR A 575 12.02 -3.82 -43.07
CA THR A 575 12.52 -3.44 -44.40
C THR A 575 12.37 -4.58 -45.43
N ASP A 576 11.92 -4.26 -46.66
CA ASP A 576 11.91 -5.17 -47.83
C ASP A 576 13.35 -5.29 -48.37
N PRO A 577 13.95 -6.48 -48.55
CA PRO A 577 15.34 -6.63 -48.95
C PRO A 577 15.59 -6.42 -50.45
N GLY A 578 14.57 -6.50 -51.32
CA GLY A 578 14.72 -6.43 -52.78
C GLY A 578 14.29 -5.11 -53.43
N CYS A 579 13.23 -4.44 -52.95
CA CYS A 579 12.89 -3.08 -53.43
C CYS A 579 13.74 -2.05 -52.68
N VAL A 580 14.78 -1.49 -53.33
CA VAL A 580 15.94 -0.76 -52.73
C VAL A 580 15.63 0.48 -51.88
N SER A 581 14.38 0.79 -51.58
CA SER A 581 13.99 1.95 -50.78
C SER A 581 12.78 1.77 -49.86
N THR A 582 12.30 0.54 -49.60
CA THR A 582 11.05 0.33 -48.85
C THR A 582 11.25 -0.18 -47.41
N SER A 583 10.78 0.59 -46.42
CA SER A 583 10.76 0.24 -44.98
C SER A 583 9.47 0.74 -44.31
N GLY A 584 9.12 0.26 -43.12
CA GLY A 584 7.90 0.70 -42.43
C GLY A 584 7.57 -0.08 -41.16
N MET A 585 6.28 -0.24 -40.86
CA MET A 585 5.76 -0.98 -39.68
C MET A 585 4.94 -2.22 -40.09
N ARG A 586 5.13 -3.35 -39.39
CA ARG A 586 4.30 -4.57 -39.51
C ARG A 586 3.69 -4.94 -38.17
N TYR A 587 2.47 -5.47 -38.22
CA TYR A 587 1.68 -5.92 -37.09
C TYR A 587 1.62 -7.45 -37.13
N PHE A 588 2.18 -8.11 -36.12
CA PHE A 588 2.11 -9.57 -35.97
C PHE A 588 1.24 -9.95 -34.78
N ASP A 589 0.53 -11.07 -34.92
CA ASP A 589 -0.13 -11.73 -33.80
C ASP A 589 0.91 -12.49 -32.97
N TRP A 590 1.17 -12.05 -31.74
CA TRP A 590 2.19 -12.69 -30.90
C TRP A 590 1.76 -14.05 -30.32
N THR A 591 0.51 -14.50 -30.52
CA THR A 591 0.05 -15.84 -30.09
C THR A 591 0.32 -16.94 -31.12
N ASN A 592 0.66 -16.59 -32.37
CA ASN A 592 0.80 -17.58 -33.44
C ASN A 592 1.83 -17.22 -34.54
N GLY A 593 2.37 -16.00 -34.52
CA GLY A 593 3.43 -15.52 -35.42
C GLY A 593 2.93 -14.94 -36.74
N THR A 594 1.61 -14.93 -37.01
CA THR A 594 1.09 -14.46 -38.29
C THR A 594 1.11 -12.93 -38.43
N THR A 595 1.47 -12.42 -39.61
CA THR A 595 1.32 -10.99 -39.93
C THR A 595 -0.16 -10.68 -40.16
N LYS A 596 -0.74 -9.75 -39.39
CA LYS A 596 -2.10 -9.27 -39.60
C LYS A 596 -2.14 -8.12 -40.61
N TYR A 597 -1.27 -7.11 -40.42
CA TYR A 597 -1.27 -5.85 -41.19
C TYR A 597 0.16 -5.32 -41.41
N GLY A 598 0.33 -4.35 -42.30
CA GLY A 598 1.62 -3.68 -42.49
C GLY A 598 1.59 -2.51 -43.47
N VAL A 599 2.27 -1.43 -43.09
CA VAL A 599 2.39 -0.19 -43.88
C VAL A 599 3.84 -0.05 -44.34
N GLY A 600 4.07 -0.20 -45.64
CA GLY A 600 5.40 -0.04 -46.26
C GLY A 600 5.55 1.33 -46.92
N LEU A 601 6.59 2.06 -46.53
CA LEU A 601 6.95 3.40 -47.00
C LEU A 601 8.10 3.30 -48.02
N THR A 602 7.91 3.85 -49.21
CA THR A 602 9.02 3.98 -50.19
C THR A 602 9.94 5.17 -49.85
N ASN A 603 11.17 5.12 -50.35
CA ASN A 603 12.24 6.07 -50.06
C ASN A 603 12.55 6.24 -48.56
N VAL A 604 12.45 5.15 -47.79
CA VAL A 604 12.84 5.07 -46.36
C VAL A 604 13.90 3.99 -46.16
N LYS A 605 15.06 4.41 -45.63
CA LYS A 605 16.19 3.56 -45.29
C LYS A 605 15.89 2.67 -44.08
N TYR A 606 15.36 3.28 -43.01
CA TYR A 606 14.90 2.59 -41.80
C TYR A 606 13.69 3.31 -41.18
N PHE A 607 12.81 2.53 -40.55
CA PHE A 607 11.65 3.00 -39.79
C PHE A 607 11.64 2.33 -38.41
N SER A 608 11.63 3.13 -37.35
CA SER A 608 12.01 2.79 -35.96
C SER A 608 13.32 2.00 -35.91
N ILE A 609 14.49 2.66 -35.82
CA ILE A 609 15.74 1.92 -35.62
C ILE A 609 15.74 1.24 -34.24
N THR A 610 15.54 1.99 -33.16
CA THR A 610 15.12 1.44 -31.86
C THR A 610 14.00 2.32 -31.32
N GLY A 611 13.21 1.82 -30.36
CA GLY A 611 12.15 2.59 -29.73
C GLY A 611 10.97 2.86 -30.65
N MET A 612 9.83 2.28 -30.31
CA MET A 612 8.53 2.65 -30.85
C MET A 612 7.56 2.83 -29.69
N SER A 613 6.62 3.77 -29.81
CA SER A 613 5.65 4.04 -28.75
C SER A 613 4.38 4.64 -29.32
N ALA A 614 3.23 4.28 -28.74
CA ALA A 614 2.02 5.05 -28.91
C ALA A 614 2.07 6.33 -28.08
N VAL A 615 1.70 7.47 -28.66
CA VAL A 615 1.18 8.60 -27.90
C VAL A 615 -0.31 8.36 -27.64
N CYS A 616 -0.70 8.55 -26.38
CA CYS A 616 -2.05 8.30 -25.87
C CYS A 616 -2.37 9.26 -24.69
N ASP A 617 -3.55 9.10 -24.10
CA ASP A 617 -3.86 9.64 -22.77
C ASP A 617 -3.37 8.72 -21.65
N PRO A 618 -3.16 9.24 -20.42
CA PRO A 618 -2.84 8.40 -19.27
C PRO A 618 -3.99 7.44 -18.97
N SER A 619 -3.68 6.20 -18.61
CA SER A 619 -4.68 5.20 -18.20
C SER A 619 -5.57 5.75 -17.06
N PRO A 620 -6.89 5.48 -17.08
CA PRO A 620 -7.79 5.91 -16.01
C PRO A 620 -7.35 5.43 -14.63
N ILE A 621 -7.75 6.18 -13.60
CA ILE A 621 -7.64 5.82 -12.18
C ILE A 621 -9.03 5.41 -11.70
N GLU A 622 -9.10 4.36 -10.90
CA GLU A 622 -10.30 3.99 -10.17
C GLU A 622 -10.02 3.75 -8.68
N ILE A 623 -10.89 4.23 -7.79
CA ILE A 623 -10.76 4.06 -6.34
C ILE A 623 -12.07 3.61 -5.70
N GLY A 624 -12.00 2.70 -4.73
CA GLY A 624 -13.16 2.12 -4.03
C GLY A 624 -12.71 1.23 -2.86
N ASN A 625 -13.58 0.50 -2.18
CA ASN A 625 -14.34 -0.57 -2.84
C ASN A 625 -15.61 -0.94 -2.06
N TYR A 626 -15.52 -1.32 -0.79
CA TYR A 626 -16.56 -2.05 -0.06
C TYR A 626 -16.94 -1.41 1.30
N VAL A 627 -18.21 -1.53 1.68
CA VAL A 627 -18.75 -1.08 2.97
C VAL A 627 -19.59 -2.19 3.58
N TRP A 628 -19.28 -2.61 4.80
CA TRP A 628 -19.88 -3.82 5.40
C TRP A 628 -20.11 -3.72 6.91
N LYS A 629 -20.90 -4.65 7.41
CA LYS A 629 -21.15 -4.82 8.83
C LYS A 629 -20.22 -5.87 9.44
N ASP A 630 -19.12 -5.41 10.01
CA ASP A 630 -18.28 -6.17 10.92
C ASP A 630 -19.12 -6.63 12.13
N SER A 631 -19.43 -7.92 12.12
CA SER A 631 -20.31 -8.61 13.04
C SER A 631 -19.53 -9.36 14.12
N ASN A 632 -18.24 -9.62 13.93
CA ASN A 632 -17.38 -10.36 14.87
C ASN A 632 -16.48 -9.42 15.73
N ARG A 633 -16.22 -8.19 15.25
CA ARG A 633 -15.36 -7.11 15.79
C ARG A 633 -13.84 -7.27 15.67
N ASP A 634 -13.35 -7.99 14.66
CA ASP A 634 -11.91 -8.17 14.37
C ASP A 634 -11.35 -7.18 13.32
N GLY A 635 -12.22 -6.43 12.63
CA GLY A 635 -11.86 -5.44 11.62
C GLY A 635 -11.53 -6.01 10.23
N ILE A 636 -11.90 -7.26 9.95
CA ILE A 636 -11.66 -8.00 8.70
C ILE A 636 -13.00 -8.41 8.07
N GLN A 637 -13.09 -8.39 6.73
CA GLN A 637 -14.31 -8.75 5.99
C GLN A 637 -14.51 -10.28 5.96
N ASP A 638 -15.32 -10.86 6.85
CA ASP A 638 -15.55 -12.32 6.88
C ASP A 638 -16.69 -12.74 5.90
N PRO A 639 -16.68 -13.94 5.27
CA PRO A 639 -17.59 -14.25 4.15
C PRO A 639 -19.07 -14.43 4.50
N ASP A 640 -19.36 -14.57 5.80
CA ASP A 640 -20.70 -14.72 6.33
C ASP A 640 -21.24 -13.35 6.88
N GLU A 641 -20.52 -12.24 6.66
CA GLU A 641 -20.92 -10.88 7.07
C GLU A 641 -21.72 -10.13 6.00
N PRO A 642 -22.70 -9.26 6.38
CA PRO A 642 -23.53 -8.56 5.41
C PRO A 642 -22.94 -7.22 4.97
N ALA A 643 -22.94 -7.01 3.65
CA ALA A 643 -22.67 -5.71 3.02
C ALA A 643 -23.69 -4.64 3.43
N ILE A 644 -23.28 -3.37 3.51
CA ILE A 644 -24.16 -2.24 3.83
C ILE A 644 -24.56 -1.51 2.54
N GLN A 645 -25.81 -1.71 2.13
CA GLN A 645 -26.42 -0.99 1.01
C GLN A 645 -26.87 0.43 1.40
N GLY A 646 -26.66 1.39 0.51
CA GLY A 646 -27.16 2.76 0.63
C GLY A 646 -26.28 3.72 1.45
N ALA A 647 -25.07 3.30 1.84
CA ALA A 647 -24.11 4.18 2.51
C ALA A 647 -23.56 5.24 1.54
N THR A 648 -23.51 6.49 1.98
CA THR A 648 -23.12 7.63 1.14
C THR A 648 -21.64 7.95 1.35
N VAL A 649 -20.79 7.53 0.41
CA VAL A 649 -19.35 7.84 0.41
C VAL A 649 -19.10 9.10 -0.40
N ALA A 650 -18.40 10.08 0.17
CA ALA A 650 -18.07 11.35 -0.47
C ALA A 650 -16.55 11.52 -0.61
N LEU A 651 -16.09 11.85 -1.82
CA LEU A 651 -14.69 12.04 -2.17
C LEU A 651 -14.29 13.52 -2.08
N TYR A 652 -13.18 13.83 -1.41
CA TYR A 652 -12.65 15.18 -1.23
C TYR A 652 -11.20 15.30 -1.68
N GLU A 653 -10.82 16.43 -2.27
CA GLU A 653 -9.41 16.82 -2.37
C GLU A 653 -8.92 17.29 -0.99
N LYS A 654 -7.78 16.78 -0.51
CA LYS A 654 -7.12 17.24 0.74
C LYS A 654 -8.06 17.31 1.97
N CYS A 655 -9.10 16.48 2.01
CA CYS A 655 -10.15 16.42 3.05
C CYS A 655 -11.00 17.68 3.32
N ALA A 656 -10.91 18.71 2.47
CA ALA A 656 -11.50 20.02 2.73
C ALA A 656 -12.50 20.46 1.63
N GLY A 657 -13.34 21.44 1.95
CA GLY A 657 -14.24 22.09 1.00
C GLY A 657 -15.46 21.24 0.61
N THR A 658 -15.89 21.38 -0.64
CA THR A 658 -17.00 20.62 -1.25
C THR A 658 -16.47 19.27 -1.76
N PRO A 659 -17.23 18.16 -1.66
CA PRO A 659 -16.81 16.91 -2.29
C PRO A 659 -16.72 17.06 -3.82
N ILE A 660 -15.76 16.36 -4.42
CA ILE A 660 -15.56 16.26 -5.87
C ILE A 660 -16.70 15.42 -6.47
N ALA A 661 -17.03 14.32 -5.80
CA ALA A 661 -18.03 13.34 -6.21
C ALA A 661 -18.60 12.62 -4.97
N THR A 662 -19.76 12.02 -5.13
CA THR A 662 -20.43 11.22 -4.10
C THR A 662 -21.00 9.95 -4.71
N ALA A 663 -20.70 8.81 -4.10
CA ALA A 663 -21.23 7.49 -4.43
C ALA A 663 -22.19 7.01 -3.32
N VAL A 664 -23.10 6.10 -3.67
CA VAL A 664 -24.05 5.46 -2.75
C VAL A 664 -23.99 3.95 -2.97
N THR A 665 -23.62 3.20 -1.93
CA THR A 665 -23.31 1.77 -2.05
C THR A 665 -24.50 0.95 -2.54
N ASP A 666 -24.21 -0.03 -3.40
CA ASP A 666 -25.23 -0.92 -3.97
C ASP A 666 -25.60 -2.09 -3.05
N ALA A 667 -26.40 -3.04 -3.56
CA ALA A 667 -26.85 -4.22 -2.81
C ALA A 667 -25.70 -5.17 -2.40
N THR A 668 -24.53 -5.00 -3.02
CA THR A 668 -23.28 -5.69 -2.70
C THR A 668 -22.34 -4.84 -1.84
N GLY A 669 -22.77 -3.67 -1.37
CA GLY A 669 -21.96 -2.76 -0.53
C GLY A 669 -20.88 -2.01 -1.27
N ASN A 670 -20.82 -2.15 -2.60
CA ASN A 670 -19.71 -1.63 -3.40
C ASN A 670 -19.88 -0.15 -3.73
N TYR A 671 -18.77 0.56 -3.89
CA TYR A 671 -18.69 1.93 -4.38
C TYR A 671 -17.36 2.19 -5.12
N TYR A 672 -17.41 3.00 -6.17
CA TYR A 672 -16.25 3.31 -7.02
C TYR A 672 -16.29 4.76 -7.53
N PHE A 673 -15.12 5.37 -7.63
CA PHE A 673 -14.91 6.64 -8.36
C PHE A 673 -13.85 6.41 -9.42
N SER A 674 -14.22 6.61 -10.69
CA SER A 674 -13.37 6.37 -11.84
C SER A 674 -13.15 7.65 -12.65
N SER A 675 -11.92 7.89 -13.08
CA SER A 675 -11.59 8.96 -14.02
C SER A 675 -11.85 8.58 -15.49
N ALA A 676 -12.28 7.35 -15.76
CA ALA A 676 -12.67 6.91 -17.10
C ALA A 676 -13.94 7.63 -17.57
N THR A 677 -14.15 7.71 -18.88
CA THR A 677 -15.42 8.16 -19.44
C THR A 677 -16.44 7.01 -19.41
N GLY A 678 -17.64 7.25 -18.88
CA GLY A 678 -18.64 6.20 -18.69
C GLY A 678 -19.99 6.75 -18.23
N GLN A 679 -20.95 5.85 -17.99
CA GLN A 679 -22.26 6.21 -17.45
C GLN A 679 -22.33 5.85 -15.96
N SER A 680 -22.33 6.87 -15.09
CA SER A 680 -22.39 6.68 -13.64
C SER A 680 -23.68 6.00 -13.19
N THR A 681 -23.55 5.02 -12.30
CA THR A 681 -24.64 4.44 -11.52
C THR A 681 -24.77 5.20 -10.19
N SER A 682 -25.42 4.62 -9.17
CA SER A 682 -25.35 5.16 -7.81
C SER A 682 -24.03 4.81 -7.11
N SER A 683 -23.53 3.58 -7.30
CA SER A 683 -22.31 3.08 -6.66
C SER A 683 -21.04 3.41 -7.43
N HIS A 684 -21.08 3.36 -8.77
CA HIS A 684 -19.92 3.61 -9.63
C HIS A 684 -20.05 4.98 -10.32
N ILE A 685 -19.18 5.92 -9.99
CA ILE A 685 -19.19 7.30 -10.52
C ILE A 685 -18.03 7.48 -11.52
N TYR A 686 -18.36 7.71 -12.79
CA TYR A 686 -17.40 7.98 -13.87
C TYR A 686 -17.15 9.48 -14.07
N GLY A 687 -16.07 9.82 -14.80
CA GLY A 687 -15.69 11.20 -15.14
C GLY A 687 -15.14 12.02 -13.97
N VAL A 688 -14.61 11.36 -12.93
CA VAL A 688 -14.11 12.01 -11.71
C VAL A 688 -12.69 12.53 -11.90
N THR A 689 -12.41 13.77 -11.50
CA THR A 689 -11.07 14.37 -11.59
C THR A 689 -10.09 13.78 -10.55
N LEU A 690 -9.52 12.62 -10.88
CA LEU A 690 -8.46 11.96 -10.12
C LEU A 690 -7.11 12.24 -10.77
N ASN A 691 -6.27 13.00 -10.06
CA ASN A 691 -4.93 13.39 -10.50
C ASN A 691 -3.88 12.56 -9.75
N PRO A 692 -2.84 12.05 -10.43
CA PRO A 692 -1.62 11.56 -9.79
C PRO A 692 -0.90 12.65 -8.99
N ASP A 693 0.05 12.22 -8.13
CA ASP A 693 0.80 13.05 -7.18
C ASP A 693 -0.08 13.93 -6.26
N SER A 694 -1.36 13.57 -6.06
CA SER A 694 -2.37 14.39 -5.38
C SER A 694 -3.04 13.64 -4.21
N ALA A 695 -3.31 14.38 -3.13
CA ALA A 695 -3.87 13.86 -1.88
C ALA A 695 -5.40 14.02 -1.81
N TYR A 696 -6.07 12.94 -1.40
CA TYR A 696 -7.52 12.81 -1.35
C TYR A 696 -7.98 12.17 -0.03
N CYS A 697 -9.28 12.24 0.26
CA CYS A 697 -9.89 11.30 1.18
C CYS A 697 -11.35 11.01 0.88
N LEU A 698 -11.78 9.82 1.29
CA LEU A 698 -13.14 9.31 1.22
C LEU A 698 -13.78 9.45 2.60
N LYS A 699 -15.03 9.90 2.69
CA LYS A 699 -15.78 10.05 3.94
C LYS A 699 -17.15 9.40 3.85
N VAL A 700 -17.51 8.53 4.80
CA VAL A 700 -18.90 8.03 4.93
C VAL A 700 -19.73 9.11 5.62
N THR A 701 -20.71 9.64 4.90
CA THR A 701 -21.56 10.77 5.33
C THR A 701 -22.98 10.36 5.72
N SER A 702 -23.37 9.11 5.42
CA SER A 702 -24.60 8.47 5.90
C SER A 702 -24.49 6.96 5.71
N LEU A 703 -25.26 6.16 6.48
CA LEU A 703 -25.48 4.73 6.26
C LEU A 703 -26.88 4.49 5.65
N GLY A 704 -27.29 5.38 4.74
CA GLY A 704 -28.56 5.31 4.02
C GLY A 704 -29.77 5.64 4.88
N ASN A 705 -30.71 4.69 4.99
CA ASN A 705 -31.83 4.77 5.92
C ASN A 705 -31.43 4.45 7.37
N THR A 706 -30.19 4.02 7.60
CA THR A 706 -29.60 3.74 8.91
C THR A 706 -28.91 5.01 9.42
N PRO A 707 -29.34 5.63 10.54
CA PRO A 707 -28.70 6.84 11.04
C PRO A 707 -27.30 6.55 11.60
N LEU A 708 -26.33 7.38 11.24
CA LEU A 708 -24.91 7.35 11.69
C LEU A 708 -24.70 7.53 13.22
N VAL A 709 -25.75 7.49 14.03
CA VAL A 709 -25.77 7.99 15.42
C VAL A 709 -26.39 7.01 16.43
N ASN A 710 -27.12 5.98 15.99
CA ASN A 710 -27.93 5.15 16.89
C ASN A 710 -27.68 3.62 16.85
N ASP A 711 -27.15 3.07 15.75
CA ASP A 711 -27.07 1.61 15.55
C ASP A 711 -25.64 1.09 15.31
N LEU A 712 -24.87 1.75 14.43
CA LEU A 712 -23.60 1.26 13.90
C LEU A 712 -22.44 2.23 14.19
N LEU A 713 -21.41 1.72 14.88
CA LEU A 713 -20.11 2.36 15.07
C LEU A 713 -19.12 1.92 13.99
N LEU A 714 -18.15 2.79 13.68
CA LEU A 714 -16.95 2.39 12.93
C LEU A 714 -16.20 1.29 13.72
N THR A 715 -15.82 0.20 13.05
CA THR A 715 -15.14 -0.91 13.71
C THR A 715 -13.67 -0.59 14.06
N ARG A 716 -13.05 -1.50 14.81
CA ARG A 716 -11.65 -1.38 15.24
C ARG A 716 -10.72 -2.04 14.21
N ILE A 717 -9.82 -1.25 13.64
CA ILE A 717 -8.72 -1.75 12.79
C ILE A 717 -7.97 -2.89 13.49
N SER A 718 -7.76 -4.00 12.77
CA SER A 718 -7.10 -5.19 13.30
C SER A 718 -5.63 -4.90 13.70
N PRO A 719 -5.17 -5.25 14.91
CA PRO A 719 -3.84 -4.87 15.40
C PRO A 719 -2.70 -5.79 14.91
N THR A 720 -2.95 -6.67 13.95
CA THR A 720 -2.09 -7.82 13.61
C THR A 720 -0.97 -7.53 12.62
N THR A 721 -1.03 -6.41 11.88
CA THR A 721 -0.17 -6.11 10.71
C THR A 721 0.86 -5.01 10.94
N GLY A 722 0.90 -4.41 12.14
CA GLY A 722 1.87 -3.35 12.48
C GLY A 722 1.52 -1.96 11.93
N GLU A 723 0.33 -1.79 11.35
CA GLU A 723 -0.18 -0.52 10.86
C GLU A 723 -0.26 0.55 11.97
N THR A 724 0.33 1.71 11.71
CA THR A 724 0.19 2.89 12.57
C THR A 724 -0.99 3.73 12.09
N ARG A 725 -1.99 3.87 12.96
CA ARG A 725 -3.23 4.63 12.74
C ARG A 725 -2.97 5.97 12.04
N GLY A 726 -3.42 6.08 10.78
CA GLY A 726 -3.51 7.35 10.04
C GLY A 726 -2.23 7.84 9.37
N ILE A 727 -1.35 6.95 8.90
CA ILE A 727 -0.13 7.35 8.14
C ILE A 727 -0.16 6.90 6.67
N GLN A 728 -0.29 5.59 6.37
CA GLN A 728 -0.48 5.08 4.99
C GLN A 728 -1.26 3.76 4.98
N ASN A 729 -2.26 3.63 4.11
CA ASN A 729 -2.64 2.33 3.53
C ASN A 729 -1.54 1.94 2.53
N THR A 730 -1.11 0.68 2.58
CA THR A 730 0.04 0.16 1.79
C THR A 730 -0.35 -0.93 0.79
N GLY A 731 -1.64 -1.26 0.66
CA GLY A 731 -2.14 -2.40 -0.11
C GLY A 731 -1.75 -3.78 0.42
N GLN A 732 -1.10 -3.86 1.59
CA GLN A 732 -0.67 -5.14 2.19
C GLN A 732 -1.79 -5.88 2.94
N THR A 733 -2.92 -5.20 3.16
CA THR A 733 -4.15 -5.74 3.73
C THR A 733 -5.27 -5.49 2.72
N LEU A 734 -5.72 -6.55 2.06
CA LEU A 734 -6.74 -6.44 1.02
C LEU A 734 -8.17 -6.39 1.58
N SER A 735 -8.37 -6.77 2.85
CA SER A 735 -9.67 -7.13 3.41
C SER A 735 -9.93 -6.59 4.83
N ASN A 736 -9.22 -5.55 5.27
CA ASN A 736 -9.42 -4.88 6.56
C ASN A 736 -10.28 -3.60 6.43
N SER A 737 -10.47 -2.86 7.53
CA SER A 737 -11.13 -1.54 7.53
C SER A 737 -10.09 -0.44 7.75
N ASP A 738 -9.83 0.40 6.75
CA ASP A 738 -8.86 1.51 6.79
C ASP A 738 -9.32 2.71 7.62
N ALA A 739 -10.63 2.86 7.75
CA ALA A 739 -11.22 4.14 8.12
C ALA A 739 -10.95 4.53 9.58
N PHE A 740 -10.86 5.85 9.80
CA PHE A 740 -10.73 6.46 11.12
C PHE A 740 -11.69 7.65 11.26
N LEU A 741 -12.10 7.97 12.49
CA LEU A 741 -12.99 9.12 12.72
C LEU A 741 -12.23 10.45 12.59
N VAL A 742 -12.68 11.30 11.67
CA VAL A 742 -12.24 12.70 11.51
C VAL A 742 -13.49 13.58 11.58
N ASP A 743 -13.50 14.56 12.49
CA ASP A 743 -14.63 15.46 12.73
C ASP A 743 -15.99 14.74 12.96
N GLY A 744 -15.94 13.50 13.46
CA GLY A 744 -17.10 12.63 13.69
C GLY A 744 -17.43 11.67 12.53
N TYR A 745 -16.76 11.75 11.38
CA TYR A 745 -17.05 10.95 10.19
C TYR A 745 -15.97 9.88 9.93
N PRO A 746 -16.34 8.63 9.63
CA PRO A 746 -15.41 7.63 9.10
C PRO A 746 -14.75 8.14 7.82
N THR A 747 -13.42 8.19 7.82
CA THR A 747 -12.59 8.83 6.79
C THR A 747 -11.40 7.94 6.43
N ILE A 748 -11.05 7.84 5.14
CA ILE A 748 -9.85 7.17 4.62
C ILE A 748 -9.05 8.19 3.81
N SER A 749 -7.80 8.48 4.19
CA SER A 749 -6.94 9.49 3.54
C SER A 749 -5.76 8.84 2.83
N PHE A 750 -5.49 9.27 1.59
CA PHE A 750 -4.51 8.65 0.70
C PHE A 750 -3.94 9.65 -0.33
N THR A 751 -2.92 9.21 -1.06
CA THR A 751 -2.29 9.95 -2.17
C THR A 751 -2.20 9.05 -3.39
N MET A 752 -2.63 9.53 -4.54
CA MET A 752 -2.41 8.83 -5.82
C MET A 752 -0.98 9.09 -6.30
N ASN A 753 -0.27 8.06 -6.76
CA ASN A 753 1.14 8.14 -7.13
C ASN A 753 1.39 8.05 -8.64
N SER A 754 0.59 7.26 -9.37
CA SER A 754 0.73 7.08 -10.83
C SER A 754 -0.60 7.23 -11.57
N ALA A 755 -0.53 7.49 -12.87
CA ALA A 755 -1.68 7.30 -13.76
C ALA A 755 -1.84 5.80 -14.06
N GLY A 756 -3.07 5.32 -14.21
CA GLY A 756 -3.32 3.89 -14.14
C GLY A 756 -2.92 3.30 -12.79
N GLN A 757 -3.36 3.93 -11.69
CA GLN A 757 -3.30 3.34 -10.36
C GLN A 757 -4.73 3.12 -9.89
N ASN A 758 -5.27 1.92 -10.09
CA ASN A 758 -6.49 1.55 -9.41
C ASN A 758 -6.14 1.26 -7.94
N ASN A 759 -7.04 1.57 -7.00
CA ASN A 759 -6.96 1.01 -5.65
C ASN A 759 -8.34 0.65 -5.10
N HIS A 760 -8.54 -0.64 -4.87
CA HIS A 760 -9.75 -1.24 -4.34
C HIS A 760 -9.60 -1.73 -2.90
N THR A 761 -8.60 -1.23 -2.16
CA THR A 761 -8.38 -1.52 -0.73
C THR A 761 -8.80 -0.36 0.18
N TYR A 762 -9.81 0.45 -0.17
CA TYR A 762 -10.32 1.52 0.71
C TYR A 762 -11.68 1.13 1.30
N ASP A 763 -11.67 0.36 2.38
CA ASP A 763 -12.89 -0.30 2.86
C ASP A 763 -13.33 0.18 4.25
N PHE A 764 -14.65 0.18 4.48
CA PHE A 764 -15.28 0.73 5.69
C PHE A 764 -16.10 -0.35 6.44
N GLY A 765 -15.55 -0.86 7.55
CA GLY A 765 -16.23 -1.83 8.42
C GLY A 765 -16.99 -1.17 9.57
N PHE A 766 -18.23 -1.59 9.80
CA PHE A 766 -19.09 -1.05 10.87
C PHE A 766 -19.63 -2.14 11.79
N THR A 767 -19.55 -1.94 13.11
CA THR A 767 -20.11 -2.86 14.10
C THR A 767 -21.32 -2.26 14.80
N ASP A 768 -22.29 -3.10 15.19
CA ASP A 768 -23.39 -2.65 16.06
C ASP A 768 -22.85 -2.08 17.38
N GLU A 769 -23.55 -1.11 17.95
CA GLU A 769 -23.41 -0.76 19.37
C GLU A 769 -23.63 -2.01 20.28
N PRO A 770 -22.85 -2.19 21.37
CA PRO A 770 -23.13 -3.22 22.36
C PRO A 770 -24.41 -2.91 23.17
N CYS A 771 -25.12 -3.97 23.57
CA CYS A 771 -26.17 -3.87 24.58
C CYS A 771 -25.57 -3.46 25.92
N SER A 772 -26.26 -2.58 26.67
CA SER A 772 -25.80 -2.11 27.98
C SER A 772 -26.92 -2.01 29.00
N LEU A 773 -26.55 -2.13 30.28
CA LEU A 773 -27.43 -1.98 31.43
C LEU A 773 -26.92 -0.87 32.33
N THR A 774 -27.82 0.00 32.77
CA THR A 774 -27.58 0.93 33.90
C THR A 774 -28.67 0.77 34.94
N THR A 775 -28.44 1.17 36.19
CA THR A 775 -29.43 1.06 37.27
C THR A 775 -29.23 2.12 38.34
N ALA A 776 -30.32 2.77 38.73
CA ALA A 776 -30.42 3.69 39.86
C ALA A 776 -31.26 3.08 40.99
N ILE A 777 -30.94 3.43 42.23
CA ILE A 777 -31.52 2.82 43.45
C ILE A 777 -31.86 3.92 44.45
N THR A 778 -33.05 3.85 45.07
CA THR A 778 -33.51 4.80 46.09
C THR A 778 -34.16 4.06 47.26
N ALA A 779 -33.60 4.18 48.46
CA ALA A 779 -34.15 3.61 49.70
C ALA A 779 -35.07 4.59 50.43
N SER A 780 -36.08 4.07 51.15
CA SER A 780 -36.93 4.85 52.06
C SER A 780 -36.25 5.08 53.42
N SER A 781 -36.82 5.97 54.22
CA SER A 781 -36.58 6.01 55.67
C SER A 781 -36.98 4.68 56.34
N CYS A 782 -36.35 4.40 57.50
CA CYS A 782 -36.76 3.33 58.41
C CYS A 782 -38.10 3.64 59.09
N ASP A 783 -38.93 2.62 59.29
CA ASP A 783 -40.05 2.62 60.21
C ASP A 783 -39.56 2.31 61.64
N PRO A 784 -39.59 3.27 62.58
CA PRO A 784 -39.10 3.08 63.95
C PRO A 784 -40.00 2.18 64.81
N THR A 785 -41.11 1.67 64.27
CA THR A 785 -42.00 0.71 64.96
C THR A 785 -41.77 -0.74 64.54
N THR A 786 -41.15 -0.98 63.38
CA THR A 786 -40.87 -2.32 62.84
C THR A 786 -39.39 -2.59 62.55
N ASP A 787 -38.53 -1.56 62.55
CA ASP A 787 -37.10 -1.63 62.19
C ASP A 787 -36.90 -2.12 60.73
N THR A 788 -37.77 -1.66 59.82
CA THR A 788 -37.77 -2.03 58.38
C THR A 788 -37.89 -0.83 57.43
N TYR A 789 -37.60 -1.04 56.14
CA TYR A 789 -37.68 -0.04 55.07
C TYR A 789 -38.11 -0.66 53.72
N SER A 790 -38.15 0.17 52.66
CA SER A 790 -38.42 -0.24 51.27
C SER A 790 -37.41 0.35 50.28
N LEU A 791 -37.20 -0.33 49.16
CA LEU A 791 -36.24 0.01 48.11
C LEU A 791 -36.92 0.12 46.75
N THR A 792 -36.73 1.23 46.05
CA THR A 792 -37.06 1.39 44.63
C THR A 792 -35.80 1.15 43.79
N VAL A 793 -35.92 0.31 42.77
CA VAL A 793 -34.87 0.06 41.76
C VAL A 793 -35.41 0.48 40.40
N VAL A 794 -34.62 1.25 39.65
CA VAL A 794 -34.90 1.69 38.28
C VAL A 794 -33.77 1.19 37.40
N SER A 795 -34.05 0.25 36.51
CA SER A 795 -33.07 -0.34 35.59
C SER A 795 -33.38 0.09 34.17
N THR A 796 -32.36 0.59 33.46
CA THR A 796 -32.46 1.05 32.08
C THR A 796 -31.67 0.09 31.19
N VAL A 797 -32.33 -0.48 30.19
CA VAL A 797 -31.75 -1.39 29.19
C VAL A 797 -31.58 -0.61 27.90
N ALA A 798 -30.37 -0.55 27.35
CA ALA A 798 -30.10 0.09 26.07
C ALA A 798 -29.56 -0.91 25.03
N ASN A 799 -29.93 -0.71 23.77
CA ASN A 799 -29.52 -1.51 22.61
C ASN A 799 -29.80 -3.01 22.76
N SER A 800 -30.98 -3.37 23.29
CA SER A 800 -31.40 -4.77 23.43
C SER A 800 -31.80 -5.35 22.07
N LYS A 801 -31.04 -6.35 21.59
CA LYS A 801 -31.21 -6.96 20.25
C LYS A 801 -32.26 -8.07 20.20
N GLU A 802 -32.61 -8.65 21.35
CA GLU A 802 -33.54 -9.78 21.45
C GLU A 802 -34.59 -9.56 22.56
N THR A 803 -35.66 -10.35 22.52
CA THR A 803 -36.70 -10.41 23.55
C THR A 803 -36.28 -11.40 24.64
N ASP A 804 -35.87 -10.90 25.79
CA ASP A 804 -35.24 -11.70 26.86
C ASP A 804 -35.84 -11.33 28.25
N THR A 805 -35.34 -11.95 29.34
CA THR A 805 -35.89 -11.78 30.69
C THR A 805 -34.95 -10.98 31.59
N LEU A 806 -35.21 -9.68 31.74
CA LEU A 806 -34.56 -8.82 32.72
C LEU A 806 -34.92 -9.29 34.13
N THR A 807 -33.90 -9.64 34.90
CA THR A 807 -34.03 -10.19 36.27
C THR A 807 -33.42 -9.22 37.27
N ILE A 808 -34.23 -8.72 38.21
CA ILE A 808 -33.82 -7.81 39.29
C ILE A 808 -33.97 -8.55 40.62
N SER A 809 -32.88 -8.67 41.39
CA SER A 809 -32.85 -9.40 42.66
C SER A 809 -32.29 -8.54 43.80
N VAL A 810 -32.95 -8.57 44.97
CA VAL A 810 -32.60 -7.82 46.18
C VAL A 810 -32.89 -8.69 47.40
N GLY A 811 -31.89 -8.97 48.24
CA GLY A 811 -32.08 -9.70 49.51
C GLY A 811 -32.68 -11.10 49.37
N GLY A 812 -32.51 -11.75 48.22
CA GLY A 812 -33.15 -13.05 47.90
C GLY A 812 -34.57 -12.95 47.31
N ILE A 813 -35.16 -11.75 47.24
CA ILE A 813 -36.42 -11.50 46.53
C ILE A 813 -36.10 -11.14 45.08
N THR A 814 -36.62 -11.92 44.13
CA THR A 814 -36.40 -11.72 42.69
C THR A 814 -37.68 -11.25 41.99
N ARG A 815 -37.54 -10.34 41.03
CA ARG A 815 -38.59 -9.91 40.10
C ARG A 815 -38.07 -9.97 38.67
N THR A 816 -38.95 -10.32 37.73
CA THR A 816 -38.60 -10.51 36.31
C THR A 816 -39.49 -9.67 35.40
N PHE A 817 -38.91 -9.11 34.35
CA PHE A 817 -39.58 -8.35 33.30
C PHE A 817 -39.18 -8.91 31.94
N SER A 818 -40.13 -9.04 31.00
CA SER A 818 -39.79 -9.30 29.61
C SER A 818 -39.29 -8.01 28.96
N THR A 819 -38.11 -8.02 28.37
CA THR A 819 -37.68 -6.98 27.43
C THR A 819 -38.31 -7.23 26.07
N SER A 820 -38.38 -6.18 25.25
CA SER A 820 -38.53 -6.29 23.80
C SER A 820 -37.26 -5.77 23.16
N VAL A 821 -37.08 -6.02 21.86
CA VAL A 821 -36.06 -5.33 21.06
C VAL A 821 -36.29 -3.82 21.17
N SER A 822 -35.31 -3.08 21.69
CA SER A 822 -35.45 -1.65 22.00
C SER A 822 -34.11 -0.92 22.18
N PHE A 823 -34.05 0.31 21.66
CA PHE A 823 -32.93 1.24 21.87
C PHE A 823 -32.76 1.68 23.32
N ASP A 824 -33.86 1.99 24.00
CA ASP A 824 -33.91 2.32 25.43
C ASP A 824 -35.24 1.78 26.01
N SER A 825 -35.19 1.21 27.21
CA SER A 825 -36.37 0.81 27.98
C SER A 825 -36.07 0.79 29.49
N GLN A 826 -36.92 1.49 30.25
CA GLN A 826 -36.78 1.65 31.70
C GLN A 826 -37.80 0.80 32.47
N PHE A 827 -37.28 0.02 33.42
CA PHE A 827 -38.04 -0.90 34.26
C PHE A 827 -37.91 -0.48 35.73
N THR A 828 -39.04 -0.09 36.34
CA THR A 828 -39.09 0.39 37.72
C THR A 828 -39.77 -0.64 38.61
N THR A 829 -39.18 -0.95 39.77
CA THR A 829 -39.75 -1.90 40.72
C THR A 829 -39.46 -1.57 42.18
N VAL A 830 -40.25 -2.14 43.09
CA VAL A 830 -40.17 -1.88 44.53
C VAL A 830 -40.13 -3.17 45.35
N PHE A 831 -39.25 -3.19 46.34
CA PHE A 831 -39.10 -4.23 47.36
C PHE A 831 -39.39 -3.60 48.73
N SER A 832 -40.10 -4.29 49.62
CA SER A 832 -40.56 -3.74 50.90
C SER A 832 -40.46 -4.75 52.03
N GLY A 833 -40.35 -4.26 53.27
CA GLY A 833 -40.16 -5.10 54.45
C GLY A 833 -38.70 -5.56 54.65
N LEU A 834 -37.74 -4.78 54.15
CA LEU A 834 -36.31 -5.05 54.27
C LEU A 834 -35.79 -4.59 55.64
N SER A 835 -34.84 -5.31 56.26
CA SER A 835 -34.33 -5.04 57.62
C SER A 835 -33.45 -3.79 57.70
N ALA A 836 -33.74 -2.87 58.62
CA ALA A 836 -32.93 -1.67 58.88
C ALA A 836 -31.65 -1.99 59.70
N ASP A 837 -30.87 -2.96 59.23
CA ASP A 837 -29.66 -3.47 59.87
C ASP A 837 -28.42 -2.55 59.72
N GLY A 838 -28.54 -1.46 58.95
CA GLY A 838 -27.44 -0.54 58.65
C GLY A 838 -26.33 -1.10 57.75
N GLN A 839 -26.48 -2.32 57.23
CA GLN A 839 -25.47 -2.98 56.41
C GLN A 839 -25.56 -2.55 54.94
N SER A 840 -24.52 -2.88 54.17
CA SER A 840 -24.61 -2.78 52.72
C SER A 840 -25.26 -4.02 52.13
N HIS A 841 -26.28 -3.80 51.30
CA HIS A 841 -27.02 -4.84 50.58
C HIS A 841 -26.79 -4.67 49.08
N THR A 842 -26.95 -5.75 48.33
CA THR A 842 -26.67 -5.82 46.90
C THR A 842 -27.95 -5.91 46.09
N VAL A 843 -28.04 -5.12 45.01
CA VAL A 843 -29.02 -5.29 43.93
C VAL A 843 -28.28 -5.90 42.74
N THR A 844 -28.77 -7.03 42.24
CA THR A 844 -28.27 -7.63 40.98
C THR A 844 -29.32 -7.45 39.90
N VAL A 845 -28.88 -6.93 38.75
CA VAL A 845 -29.71 -6.70 37.55
C VAL A 845 -29.06 -7.45 36.40
N SER A 846 -29.73 -8.46 35.88
CA SER A 846 -29.18 -9.33 34.83
C SER A 846 -30.11 -9.40 33.64
N LEU A 847 -29.57 -9.21 32.44
CA LEU A 847 -30.24 -9.50 31.18
C LEU A 847 -29.34 -10.45 30.39
N PRO A 848 -29.78 -11.69 30.09
CA PRO A 848 -28.99 -12.60 29.26
C PRO A 848 -28.67 -11.96 27.91
N ASN A 849 -27.58 -12.41 27.28
CA ASN A 849 -27.08 -11.90 25.99
C ASN A 849 -26.73 -10.40 25.97
N CYS A 850 -26.77 -9.71 27.12
CA CYS A 850 -26.44 -8.29 27.27
C CYS A 850 -25.36 -8.08 28.34
N SER A 851 -25.71 -8.10 29.64
CA SER A 851 -24.77 -7.99 30.75
C SER A 851 -25.42 -8.31 32.11
N THR A 852 -24.60 -8.38 33.17
CA THR A 852 -25.06 -8.44 34.55
C THR A 852 -24.44 -7.31 35.36
N LEU A 853 -25.26 -6.35 35.78
CA LEU A 853 -24.86 -5.25 36.65
C LEU A 853 -25.14 -5.62 38.12
N THR A 854 -24.24 -5.24 39.02
CA THR A 854 -24.38 -5.48 40.46
C THR A 854 -24.02 -4.20 41.21
N THR A 855 -25.00 -3.64 41.92
CA THR A 855 -24.88 -2.33 42.59
C THR A 855 -25.20 -2.47 44.06
N ASN A 856 -24.27 -2.04 44.91
CA ASN A 856 -24.47 -2.02 46.36
C ASN A 856 -25.14 -0.72 46.80
N TYR A 857 -25.96 -0.81 47.85
CA TYR A 857 -26.53 0.32 48.58
C TYR A 857 -26.44 0.05 50.09
N SER A 858 -26.72 1.06 50.91
CA SER A 858 -26.76 0.90 52.38
C SER A 858 -28.21 0.90 52.88
N ALA A 859 -28.55 -0.06 53.74
CA ALA A 859 -29.79 -0.03 54.50
C ALA A 859 -29.75 1.12 55.55
N PRO A 860 -30.91 1.68 55.93
CA PRO A 860 -31.02 2.51 57.14
C PRO A 860 -30.57 1.75 58.39
N THR A 861 -30.11 2.46 59.42
CA THR A 861 -29.59 1.88 60.68
C THR A 861 -30.65 1.86 61.79
N GLY A 862 -30.79 0.74 62.50
CA GLY A 862 -31.77 0.52 63.57
C GLY A 862 -31.62 1.45 64.79
N CYS A 863 -32.74 1.70 65.47
CA CYS A 863 -32.95 2.94 66.23
C CYS A 863 -32.99 2.79 67.76
N LYS A 864 -31.89 2.40 68.44
CA LYS A 864 -31.88 2.28 69.92
C LYS A 864 -30.56 2.61 70.63
N SER A 865 -30.64 3.56 71.58
CA SER A 865 -29.69 3.92 72.67
C SER A 865 -28.23 3.45 72.59
N LEU A 866 -27.35 4.27 72.03
CA LEU A 866 -25.91 4.00 71.87
C LEU A 866 -25.05 5.28 72.05
N LEU A 867 -23.81 5.15 72.55
CA LEU A 867 -22.78 6.20 72.40
C LEU A 867 -22.04 5.95 71.08
N THR A 868 -21.88 6.97 70.24
CA THR A 868 -21.15 6.86 68.97
C THR A 868 -20.16 7.99 68.74
N LEU A 869 -19.03 7.65 68.13
CA LEU A 869 -18.13 8.55 67.43
C LEU A 869 -18.40 8.49 65.92
N ASN A 870 -18.49 9.64 65.28
CA ASN A 870 -18.32 9.75 63.83
C ASN A 870 -17.13 10.67 63.54
N LYS A 871 -16.16 10.20 62.77
CA LYS A 871 -14.97 10.96 62.39
C LYS A 871 -14.93 11.11 60.88
N LEU A 872 -14.90 12.36 60.45
CA LEU A 872 -14.94 12.79 59.07
C LEU A 872 -13.66 13.57 58.74
N VAL A 873 -13.30 13.55 57.47
CA VAL A 873 -12.35 14.47 56.85
C VAL A 873 -13.12 15.22 55.75
N ASP A 874 -12.74 16.45 55.47
CA ASP A 874 -13.30 17.22 54.34
C ASP A 874 -12.96 16.60 52.98
N ARG A 875 -11.80 15.94 52.85
CA ARG A 875 -11.33 15.26 51.63
C ARG A 875 -10.69 13.90 51.89
N SER A 876 -11.20 12.85 51.25
CA SER A 876 -10.62 11.50 51.23
C SER A 876 -9.48 11.32 50.22
N ILE A 877 -9.24 12.31 49.34
CA ILE A 877 -8.09 12.37 48.43
C ILE A 877 -7.41 13.74 48.53
N ALA A 878 -6.10 13.74 48.77
CA ALA A 878 -5.28 14.94 48.98
C ALA A 878 -3.96 14.90 48.20
N LYS A 879 -3.28 16.04 48.12
CA LYS A 879 -1.92 16.19 47.59
C LYS A 879 -0.97 16.66 48.69
N VAL A 880 0.32 16.37 48.57
CA VAL A 880 1.31 16.86 49.54
C VAL A 880 1.30 18.39 49.58
N GLY A 881 1.25 18.95 50.78
CA GLY A 881 1.08 20.38 51.04
C GLY A 881 -0.36 20.81 51.33
N ASP A 882 -1.39 20.01 50.97
CA ASP A 882 -2.79 20.31 51.29
C ASP A 882 -3.02 20.50 52.79
N LEU A 883 -4.01 21.32 53.13
CA LEU A 883 -4.61 21.36 54.47
C LEU A 883 -5.88 20.51 54.46
N LEU A 884 -6.05 19.67 55.49
CA LEU A 884 -7.24 18.84 55.72
C LEU A 884 -7.93 19.26 57.01
N THR A 885 -9.25 19.36 56.96
CA THR A 885 -10.09 19.66 58.12
C THR A 885 -10.72 18.38 58.63
N TYR A 886 -10.26 17.91 59.80
CA TYR A 886 -10.92 16.80 60.49
C TYR A 886 -12.09 17.31 61.32
N LYS A 887 -13.20 16.57 61.27
CA LYS A 887 -14.42 16.81 62.04
C LYS A 887 -14.74 15.56 62.85
N LEU A 888 -14.79 15.70 64.17
CA LEU A 888 -15.07 14.63 65.11
C LEU A 888 -16.38 14.93 65.85
N VAL A 889 -17.37 14.07 65.65
CA VAL A 889 -18.69 14.18 66.27
C VAL A 889 -18.82 13.09 67.33
N LEU A 890 -19.04 13.49 68.58
CA LEU A 890 -19.44 12.58 69.67
C LEU A 890 -20.95 12.73 69.86
N SER A 891 -21.68 11.63 69.69
CA SER A 891 -23.14 11.58 69.75
C SER A 891 -23.60 10.63 70.85
N ASN A 892 -24.52 11.10 71.69
CA ASN A 892 -25.22 10.27 72.66
C ASN A 892 -26.64 9.99 72.17
N THR A 893 -26.85 8.88 71.45
CA THR A 893 -28.18 8.45 71.03
C THR A 893 -28.94 7.71 72.15
N GLY A 894 -28.31 7.55 73.33
CA GLY A 894 -28.84 6.84 74.49
C GLY A 894 -29.19 7.71 75.70
N THR A 895 -29.61 7.05 76.78
CA THR A 895 -30.18 7.71 77.97
C THR A 895 -29.11 8.12 78.99
N GLY A 896 -28.33 9.14 78.64
CA GLY A 896 -27.47 9.91 79.57
C GLY A 896 -26.11 9.28 79.92
N VAL A 897 -25.08 10.12 80.03
CA VAL A 897 -23.70 9.75 80.42
C VAL A 897 -22.98 10.89 81.14
N GLY A 898 -21.93 10.52 81.90
CA GLY A 898 -21.02 11.46 82.56
C GLY A 898 -19.89 11.97 81.66
N SER A 899 -18.73 12.25 82.25
CA SER A 899 -17.56 12.77 81.53
C SER A 899 -16.97 11.73 80.57
N ILE A 900 -16.74 12.14 79.33
CA ILE A 900 -16.13 11.34 78.25
C ILE A 900 -14.79 11.95 77.86
N LEU A 901 -13.75 11.12 77.76
CA LEU A 901 -12.45 11.51 77.20
C LEU A 901 -12.26 10.80 75.86
N VAL A 902 -12.22 11.57 74.77
CA VAL A 902 -11.90 11.08 73.43
C VAL A 902 -10.39 11.20 73.20
N ARG A 903 -9.77 10.10 72.77
CA ARG A 903 -8.36 10.05 72.36
C ARG A 903 -8.28 10.01 70.85
N ASP A 904 -7.52 10.92 70.26
CA ASP A 904 -7.47 11.17 68.82
C ASP A 904 -6.02 11.10 68.34
N SER A 905 -5.71 10.35 67.29
CA SER A 905 -4.32 10.04 66.89
C SER A 905 -4.09 10.14 65.38
N LEU A 906 -3.13 10.97 64.99
CA LEU A 906 -2.63 11.11 63.63
C LEU A 906 -1.63 10.00 63.27
N SER A 907 -1.52 9.67 61.98
CA SER A 907 -0.38 8.89 61.44
C SER A 907 0.83 9.78 61.18
N ALA A 908 2.00 9.16 60.98
CA ALA A 908 3.10 9.83 60.30
C ALA A 908 2.64 10.35 58.92
N GLY A 909 3.22 11.47 58.46
CA GLY A 909 2.80 12.17 57.24
C GLY A 909 1.68 13.21 57.44
N LEU A 910 1.20 13.41 58.67
CA LEU A 910 0.25 14.46 59.04
C LEU A 910 0.79 15.33 60.19
N THR A 911 0.79 16.66 60.01
CA THR A 911 1.19 17.61 61.06
C THR A 911 0.01 18.50 61.47
N TYR A 912 -0.28 18.57 62.77
CA TYR A 912 -1.33 19.45 63.32
C TYR A 912 -1.03 20.93 63.07
N ILE A 913 -2.06 21.72 62.73
CA ILE A 913 -1.94 23.18 62.62
C ILE A 913 -2.30 23.83 63.96
N ASP A 914 -1.34 24.52 64.56
CA ASP A 914 -1.53 25.23 65.83
C ASP A 914 -2.71 26.20 65.79
N GLU A 915 -3.41 26.31 66.92
CA GLU A 915 -4.62 27.11 67.14
C GLU A 915 -5.83 26.82 66.20
N SER A 916 -5.75 25.83 65.29
CA SER A 916 -6.83 25.52 64.33
C SER A 916 -8.08 24.84 64.90
N ALA A 917 -8.12 24.52 66.19
CA ALA A 917 -9.20 23.76 66.82
C ALA A 917 -10.39 24.62 67.25
N SER A 918 -11.59 24.25 66.78
CA SER A 918 -12.88 24.78 67.22
C SER A 918 -13.59 23.76 68.12
N THR A 919 -13.73 24.11 69.40
CA THR A 919 -14.30 23.25 70.46
C THR A 919 -15.72 23.67 70.86
N PRO A 920 -16.63 22.72 71.11
CA PRO A 920 -17.91 23.03 71.74
C PRO A 920 -17.75 23.61 73.15
N SER A 921 -18.62 24.56 73.50
CA SER A 921 -18.67 25.16 74.84
C SER A 921 -18.82 24.09 75.93
N GLY A 922 -18.06 24.24 77.03
CA GLY A 922 -17.99 23.26 78.12
C GLY A 922 -17.10 22.04 77.85
N THR A 923 -16.38 21.99 76.71
CA THR A 923 -15.38 20.97 76.41
C THR A 923 -13.98 21.58 76.32
N THR A 924 -12.93 20.75 76.45
CA THR A 924 -11.53 21.19 76.31
C THR A 924 -10.77 20.27 75.36
N PHE A 925 -9.96 20.85 74.48
CA PHE A 925 -9.09 20.11 73.56
C PHE A 925 -7.63 20.41 73.91
N THR A 926 -6.77 19.41 73.78
CA THR A 926 -5.32 19.54 73.94
C THR A 926 -4.68 18.83 72.77
N ALA A 927 -4.12 19.62 71.85
CA ALA A 927 -3.39 19.10 70.70
C ALA A 927 -2.10 18.41 71.13
N GLY A 928 -1.69 17.40 70.37
CA GLY A 928 -0.43 16.69 70.55
C GLY A 928 -0.10 15.83 69.33
N ASN A 929 1.19 15.67 69.07
CA ASN A 929 1.70 14.90 67.94
C ASN A 929 2.33 13.59 68.46
N PRO A 930 1.82 12.40 68.10
CA PRO A 930 0.66 12.14 67.24
C PRO A 930 -0.70 12.16 67.96
N ILE A 931 -0.74 12.13 69.30
CA ILE A 931 -1.99 11.97 70.07
C ILE A 931 -2.48 13.30 70.65
N SER A 932 -3.71 13.67 70.30
CA SER A 932 -4.48 14.76 70.88
C SER A 932 -5.62 14.23 71.78
N LEU A 933 -6.10 15.07 72.71
CA LEU A 933 -7.12 14.72 73.70
C LEU A 933 -8.30 15.69 73.65
N TRP A 934 -9.53 15.18 73.61
CA TRP A 934 -10.75 15.98 73.73
C TRP A 934 -11.57 15.53 74.94
N ASN A 935 -11.71 16.39 75.94
CA ASN A 935 -12.40 16.12 77.20
C ASN A 935 -13.77 16.81 77.22
N VAL A 936 -14.81 16.00 77.41
CA VAL A 936 -16.23 16.37 77.37
C VAL A 936 -16.84 16.10 78.75
N ALA A 937 -17.15 17.14 79.51
CA ALA A 937 -17.57 16.98 80.91
C ALA A 937 -18.92 16.25 81.10
N SER A 938 -19.83 16.39 80.14
CA SER A 938 -21.09 15.63 80.05
C SER A 938 -21.69 15.76 78.64
N ILE A 939 -22.59 14.84 78.27
CA ILE A 939 -23.37 14.91 77.02
C ILE A 939 -24.78 14.32 77.22
N SER A 940 -25.81 15.13 76.95
CA SER A 940 -27.21 14.81 77.23
C SER A 940 -27.75 13.74 76.27
N ALA A 941 -28.85 13.07 76.64
CA ALA A 941 -29.54 12.15 75.75
C ALA A 941 -30.00 12.87 74.46
N GLY A 942 -29.72 12.28 73.30
CA GLY A 942 -29.96 12.87 71.98
C GLY A 942 -28.97 13.97 71.56
N GLN A 943 -28.05 14.39 72.42
CA GLN A 943 -27.10 15.46 72.13
C GLN A 943 -25.93 14.96 71.27
N SER A 944 -25.46 15.79 70.35
CA SER A 944 -24.22 15.60 69.62
C SER A 944 -23.31 16.83 69.79
N LEU A 945 -22.02 16.59 69.99
CA LEU A 945 -20.98 17.61 70.11
C LEU A 945 -19.97 17.43 68.97
N THR A 946 -19.48 18.54 68.40
CA THR A 946 -18.58 18.51 67.22
C THR A 946 -17.30 19.30 67.49
N LEU A 947 -16.17 18.61 67.51
CA LEU A 947 -14.83 19.20 67.41
C LEU A 947 -14.44 19.29 65.92
N THR A 948 -13.78 20.38 65.51
CA THR A 948 -13.07 20.45 64.21
C THR A 948 -11.67 21.01 64.40
N TYR A 949 -10.69 20.52 63.66
CA TYR A 949 -9.33 21.08 63.62
C TYR A 949 -8.65 20.78 62.27
N GLN A 950 -7.50 21.40 62.00
CA GLN A 950 -6.77 21.22 60.73
C GLN A 950 -5.40 20.57 60.89
N VAL A 951 -4.98 19.88 59.83
CA VAL A 951 -3.64 19.32 59.67
C VAL A 951 -3.07 19.66 58.29
N ARG A 952 -1.76 19.56 58.12
CA ARG A 952 -1.07 19.52 56.83
C ARG A 952 -0.79 18.08 56.40
N VAL A 953 -0.86 17.83 55.10
CA VAL A 953 -0.39 16.61 54.44
C VAL A 953 1.09 16.76 54.07
N ASP A 954 1.96 15.94 54.66
CA ASP A 954 3.42 16.04 54.49
C ASP A 954 4.04 14.84 53.74
N ALA A 955 3.27 13.79 53.42
CA ALA A 955 3.74 12.59 52.72
C ALA A 955 2.67 11.98 51.78
N THR A 956 3.11 11.09 50.87
CA THR A 956 2.25 10.30 49.98
C THR A 956 1.79 8.97 50.61
N GLY A 957 0.87 8.26 49.96
CA GLY A 957 0.31 6.98 50.43
C GLY A 957 -1.02 7.14 51.19
N ILE A 958 -1.38 6.16 52.02
CA ILE A 958 -2.59 6.26 52.86
C ILE A 958 -2.21 6.82 54.24
N LEU A 959 -2.76 8.00 54.54
CA LEU A 959 -2.65 8.64 55.84
C LEU A 959 -3.90 8.31 56.68
N TYR A 960 -3.73 8.18 58.00
CA TYR A 960 -4.79 7.74 58.91
C TYR A 960 -4.98 8.70 60.08
N ASN A 961 -6.22 8.79 60.56
CA ASN A 961 -6.55 9.50 61.78
C ASN A 961 -7.63 8.75 62.56
N ILE A 962 -7.38 8.45 63.83
CA ILE A 962 -8.16 7.49 64.63
C ILE A 962 -8.64 8.16 65.93
N ALA A 963 -9.95 8.26 66.13
CA ALA A 963 -10.57 8.66 67.40
C ALA A 963 -11.10 7.44 68.16
N THR A 964 -11.00 7.47 69.50
CA THR A 964 -11.41 6.37 70.38
C THR A 964 -12.08 6.86 71.66
N ILE A 965 -13.12 6.14 72.09
CA ILE A 965 -13.73 6.21 73.43
C ILE A 965 -13.88 4.78 73.98
N PRO A 966 -14.18 4.58 75.27
CA PRO A 966 -14.55 3.26 75.79
C PRO A 966 -15.77 2.70 75.04
N GLY A 967 -15.56 1.68 74.21
CA GLY A 967 -16.61 0.98 73.47
C GLY A 967 -16.78 1.36 71.99
N ASP A 968 -16.10 2.41 71.48
CA ASP A 968 -16.20 2.81 70.07
C ASP A 968 -14.89 3.42 69.53
N THR A 969 -14.67 3.30 68.22
CA THR A 969 -13.45 3.72 67.50
C THR A 969 -13.77 4.18 66.09
N ALA A 970 -13.74 5.50 65.88
CA ALA A 970 -13.96 6.10 64.57
C ALA A 970 -12.62 6.38 63.86
N LYS A 971 -12.34 5.60 62.81
CA LYS A 971 -11.16 5.72 61.95
C LYS A 971 -11.55 6.39 60.63
N VAL A 972 -10.77 7.40 60.23
CA VAL A 972 -10.81 8.00 58.89
C VAL A 972 -9.43 7.90 58.25
N CYS A 973 -9.37 8.02 56.94
CA CYS A 973 -8.15 8.01 56.15
C CYS A 973 -8.21 9.05 55.03
N THR A 974 -7.05 9.34 54.46
CA THR A 974 -6.92 10.12 53.23
C THR A 974 -5.89 9.46 52.32
N SER A 975 -6.26 9.30 51.06
CA SER A 975 -5.39 8.80 49.99
C SER A 975 -4.59 9.96 49.42
N VAL A 976 -3.27 9.85 49.37
CA VAL A 976 -2.39 10.82 48.72
C VAL A 976 -1.68 10.10 47.58
N PRO A 977 -1.95 10.44 46.30
CA PRO A 977 -1.43 9.70 45.16
C PRO A 977 0.09 9.56 45.17
N ILE A 978 0.54 8.38 44.76
CA ILE A 978 1.93 8.06 44.47
C ILE A 978 2.12 8.24 42.97
N LEU A 979 3.09 9.06 42.57
CA LEU A 979 3.48 9.18 41.16
C LEU A 979 4.28 7.96 40.75
N MET A 980 3.95 7.41 39.58
CA MET A 980 4.53 6.17 39.04
C MET A 980 5.01 6.36 37.60
N CYS A 981 6.20 5.87 37.31
CA CYS A 981 6.74 5.80 35.96
C CYS A 981 6.30 4.52 35.23
N LEU A 982 6.18 4.59 33.91
CA LEU A 982 5.89 3.41 33.09
C LEU A 982 7.02 2.37 33.24
N GLY A 983 6.70 1.21 33.80
CA GLY A 983 7.65 0.12 34.08
C GLY A 983 8.22 0.09 35.50
N ASP A 984 7.87 1.03 36.39
CA ASP A 984 8.15 0.91 37.82
C ASP A 984 7.45 -0.32 38.42
N GLN A 985 7.96 -0.80 39.56
CA GLN A 985 7.38 -1.90 40.31
C GLN A 985 7.28 -1.57 41.80
N PHE A 986 6.07 -1.59 42.34
CA PHE A 986 5.80 -1.35 43.77
C PHE A 986 5.21 -2.61 44.39
N GLU A 987 5.81 -3.13 45.47
CA GLU A 987 5.20 -4.22 46.24
C GLU A 987 4.29 -3.65 47.35
N LEU A 988 2.98 -3.84 47.21
CA LEU A 988 2.01 -3.58 48.26
C LEU A 988 1.98 -4.77 49.22
N THR A 989 2.24 -4.55 50.50
CA THR A 989 2.27 -5.62 51.52
C THR A 989 1.17 -5.43 52.57
N ALA A 990 0.54 -6.53 52.95
CA ALA A 990 -0.51 -6.59 53.97
C ALA A 990 -0.12 -7.53 55.12
N PRO A 991 -0.69 -7.35 56.33
CA PRO A 991 -0.40 -8.21 57.48
C PRO A 991 -0.68 -9.69 57.19
N THR A 992 0.24 -10.56 57.58
CA THR A 992 0.15 -12.02 57.43
C THR A 992 -0.90 -12.64 58.38
N GLY A 993 -1.38 -13.84 58.04
CA GLY A 993 -2.27 -14.62 58.91
C GLY A 993 -3.78 -14.41 58.73
N LYS A 994 -4.22 -13.78 57.63
CA LYS A 994 -5.64 -13.81 57.21
C LYS A 994 -5.90 -15.05 56.35
N SER A 995 -7.16 -15.50 56.28
CA SER A 995 -7.54 -16.75 55.61
C SER A 995 -7.70 -16.63 54.09
N ASN A 996 -7.97 -15.43 53.57
CA ASN A 996 -7.92 -15.08 52.15
C ASN A 996 -7.47 -13.63 51.99
N TYR A 997 -6.81 -13.33 50.87
CA TYR A 997 -6.52 -12.00 50.37
C TYR A 997 -7.11 -11.89 48.95
N ARG A 998 -7.70 -10.74 48.61
CA ARG A 998 -8.20 -10.44 47.26
C ARG A 998 -7.86 -9.00 46.90
N TRP A 999 -7.00 -8.83 45.90
CA TRP A 999 -6.59 -7.52 45.42
C TRP A 999 -7.47 -7.04 44.27
N TYR A 1000 -7.72 -5.74 44.24
CA TYR A 1000 -8.53 -5.07 43.23
C TYR A 1000 -7.75 -3.93 42.58
N LYS A 1001 -7.91 -3.75 41.26
CA LYS A 1001 -7.45 -2.58 40.49
C LYS A 1001 -8.66 -1.89 39.86
N ASN A 1002 -8.82 -0.59 40.10
CA ASN A 1002 -9.95 0.22 39.61
C ASN A 1002 -11.33 -0.39 39.92
N GLY A 1003 -11.45 -1.14 41.02
CA GLY A 1003 -12.67 -1.86 41.42
C GLY A 1003 -12.85 -3.26 40.80
N ALA A 1004 -12.05 -3.65 39.80
CA ALA A 1004 -12.04 -5.00 39.26
C ALA A 1004 -11.10 -5.92 40.05
N LEU A 1005 -11.49 -7.18 40.27
CA LEU A 1005 -10.67 -8.19 40.94
C LEU A 1005 -9.45 -8.55 40.08
N ILE A 1006 -8.26 -8.55 40.67
CA ILE A 1006 -7.03 -9.02 40.01
C ILE A 1006 -7.01 -10.55 40.09
N GLY A 1007 -7.01 -11.21 38.93
CA GLY A 1007 -6.92 -12.67 38.84
C GLY A 1007 -5.67 -13.24 39.52
N ASP A 1008 -5.80 -14.45 40.06
CA ASP A 1008 -4.74 -15.29 40.64
C ASP A 1008 -4.01 -14.74 41.89
N GLN A 1009 -4.14 -13.45 42.21
CA GLN A 1009 -3.45 -12.79 43.33
C GLN A 1009 -4.15 -13.00 44.69
N SER A 1010 -3.90 -14.17 45.28
CA SER A 1010 -4.39 -14.59 46.61
C SER A 1010 -3.39 -14.38 47.78
N SER A 1011 -2.25 -13.74 47.47
CA SER A 1011 -1.12 -13.47 48.38
C SER A 1011 -1.35 -12.28 49.32
N ASN A 1012 -0.64 -12.25 50.46
CA ASN A 1012 -0.59 -11.08 51.34
C ASN A 1012 0.26 -9.92 50.79
N SER A 1013 0.87 -10.08 49.61
CA SER A 1013 1.43 -8.97 48.83
C SER A 1013 0.96 -8.99 47.37
N LEU A 1014 1.03 -7.82 46.73
CA LEU A 1014 0.75 -7.60 45.31
C LEU A 1014 1.88 -6.79 44.69
N LEU A 1015 2.39 -7.25 43.54
CA LEU A 1015 3.26 -6.44 42.68
C LEU A 1015 2.41 -5.53 41.79
N VAL A 1016 2.57 -4.22 41.92
CA VAL A 1016 1.94 -3.20 41.09
C VAL A 1016 2.92 -2.76 40.02
N THR A 1017 2.54 -2.95 38.75
CA THR A 1017 3.36 -2.65 37.55
C THR A 1017 2.66 -1.70 36.58
N GLU A 1018 1.51 -1.13 36.97
CA GLU A 1018 0.70 -0.22 36.15
C GLU A 1018 0.02 0.84 37.04
N PRO A 1019 -0.27 2.04 36.52
CA PRO A 1019 -1.06 3.06 37.24
C PRO A 1019 -2.50 2.59 37.49
N GLY A 1020 -3.12 3.09 38.56
CA GLY A 1020 -4.48 2.75 38.95
C GLY A 1020 -4.79 2.94 40.43
N THR A 1021 -6.07 2.76 40.78
CA THR A 1021 -6.60 2.78 42.14
C THR A 1021 -6.67 1.35 42.68
N TYR A 1022 -5.77 1.00 43.60
CA TYR A 1022 -5.64 -0.34 44.16
C TYR A 1022 -6.28 -0.45 45.55
N SER A 1023 -6.98 -1.54 45.81
CA SER A 1023 -7.52 -1.85 47.14
C SER A 1023 -7.40 -3.34 47.46
N LEU A 1024 -7.43 -3.65 48.75
CA LEU A 1024 -7.35 -5.02 49.27
C LEU A 1024 -8.61 -5.33 50.06
N GLN A 1025 -9.16 -6.53 49.85
CA GLN A 1025 -10.11 -7.21 50.73
C GLN A 1025 -9.40 -8.37 51.43
N VAL A 1026 -9.59 -8.52 52.75
CA VAL A 1026 -9.20 -9.73 53.49
C VAL A 1026 -10.37 -10.33 54.26
N ASP A 1027 -10.41 -11.66 54.32
CA ASP A 1027 -11.40 -12.38 55.12
C ASP A 1027 -11.00 -12.38 56.60
N ASN A 1028 -11.94 -11.96 57.46
CA ASN A 1028 -11.85 -12.08 58.90
C ASN A 1028 -12.48 -13.39 59.39
N ALA A 1029 -11.75 -14.15 60.18
CA ALA A 1029 -12.24 -15.39 60.79
C ALA A 1029 -13.19 -15.10 61.97
N GLY A 1030 -14.44 -14.69 61.67
CA GLY A 1030 -15.52 -14.61 62.65
C GLY A 1030 -16.49 -13.43 62.48
N SER A 1031 -17.54 -13.64 61.68
CA SER A 1031 -18.82 -12.89 61.76
C SER A 1031 -18.76 -11.35 61.76
N SER A 1032 -17.78 -10.74 61.10
CA SER A 1032 -17.74 -9.31 60.80
C SER A 1032 -17.27 -9.07 59.37
N CYS A 1033 -17.53 -7.87 58.84
CA CYS A 1033 -17.32 -7.56 57.42
C CYS A 1033 -15.86 -7.76 56.96
N PRO A 1034 -15.64 -8.04 55.65
CA PRO A 1034 -14.29 -8.05 55.09
C PRO A 1034 -13.64 -6.67 55.29
N ASP A 1035 -12.42 -6.66 55.84
CA ASP A 1035 -11.64 -5.43 55.98
C ASP A 1035 -11.17 -5.00 54.59
N TYR A 1036 -11.95 -4.14 53.93
CA TYR A 1036 -11.44 -3.35 52.82
C TYR A 1036 -10.45 -2.31 53.33
N SER A 1037 -9.36 -2.09 52.59
CA SER A 1037 -8.48 -0.93 52.80
C SER A 1037 -9.32 0.36 52.78
N CYS A 1038 -9.46 1.02 53.95
CA CYS A 1038 -10.45 2.08 54.17
C CYS A 1038 -10.36 3.24 53.18
N CYS A 1039 -9.16 3.45 52.63
CA CYS A 1039 -8.86 4.25 51.45
C CYS A 1039 -8.06 3.35 50.49
N PRO A 1040 -8.18 3.53 49.17
CA PRO A 1040 -7.32 2.84 48.21
C PRO A 1040 -5.91 3.45 48.19
N ILE A 1041 -4.95 2.69 47.66
CA ILE A 1041 -3.65 3.22 47.24
C ILE A 1041 -3.80 3.67 45.78
N ILE A 1042 -3.55 4.94 45.51
CA ILE A 1042 -3.68 5.52 44.17
C ILE A 1042 -2.28 5.69 43.59
N PHE A 1043 -2.03 5.03 42.46
CA PHE A 1043 -0.88 5.30 41.60
C PHE A 1043 -1.36 6.13 40.39
N GLU A 1044 -0.87 7.36 40.29
CA GLU A 1044 -1.07 8.23 39.12
C GLU A 1044 0.13 8.07 38.17
N GLU A 1045 -0.13 7.91 36.87
CA GLU A 1045 0.94 7.88 35.85
C GLU A 1045 1.57 9.26 35.74
N ASP A 1046 2.88 9.35 35.94
CA ASP A 1046 3.61 10.60 35.79
C ASP A 1046 4.10 10.78 34.35
N THR A 1047 3.88 11.97 33.80
CA THR A 1047 4.08 12.26 32.38
C THR A 1047 5.55 12.12 31.98
N LEU A 1048 5.79 11.28 30.96
CA LEU A 1048 7.11 11.14 30.36
C LEU A 1048 7.58 12.47 29.73
N PRO A 1049 8.89 12.80 29.79
CA PRO A 1049 9.43 13.98 29.12
C PRO A 1049 9.19 13.98 27.60
N ASN A 1050 8.25 14.81 27.12
CA ASN A 1050 8.14 15.13 25.71
C ASN A 1050 9.33 16.01 25.29
N VAL A 1051 10.27 15.44 24.53
CA VAL A 1051 11.49 16.11 24.07
C VAL A 1051 11.83 15.73 22.64
N GLN A 1052 12.51 16.62 21.92
CA GLN A 1052 13.09 16.36 20.60
C GLN A 1052 14.60 16.49 20.67
N ALA A 1053 15.36 15.67 19.96
CA ALA A 1053 16.82 15.76 19.92
C ALA A 1053 17.36 15.71 18.49
N SER A 1054 18.55 16.27 18.29
CA SER A 1054 19.28 16.27 17.03
C SER A 1054 20.79 16.12 17.25
N ALA A 1055 21.46 15.45 16.32
CA ALA A 1055 22.91 15.34 16.27
C ALA A 1055 23.46 16.27 15.19
N ILE A 1056 24.22 17.29 15.59
CA ILE A 1056 24.89 18.21 14.66
C ILE A 1056 26.26 17.61 14.33
N ARG A 1057 26.55 17.41 13.05
CA ARG A 1057 27.83 16.82 12.60
C ARG A 1057 29.03 17.71 12.97
N SER A 1058 30.19 17.08 13.11
CA SER A 1058 31.48 17.76 13.26
C SER A 1058 31.74 18.78 12.14
N THR A 1059 32.48 19.85 12.44
CA THR A 1059 32.92 20.82 11.42
C THR A 1059 34.37 20.56 10.98
N CYS A 1060 34.71 20.98 9.76
CA CYS A 1060 36.05 20.83 9.21
C CYS A 1060 37.00 21.97 9.64
N LEU A 1061 38.28 21.67 9.75
CA LEU A 1061 39.37 22.64 9.83
C LEU A 1061 40.43 22.28 8.78
N GLY A 1062 40.28 22.83 7.58
CA GLY A 1062 40.98 22.29 6.40
C GLY A 1062 40.55 20.84 6.15
N ASN A 1063 41.51 19.98 5.81
CA ASN A 1063 41.26 18.58 5.44
C ASN A 1063 40.99 17.64 6.64
N SER A 1064 40.74 18.18 7.83
CA SER A 1064 40.54 17.40 9.06
C SER A 1064 39.17 17.72 9.67
N ALA A 1065 38.37 16.68 9.91
CA ALA A 1065 37.20 16.79 10.77
C ALA A 1065 37.65 17.05 12.21
N ARG A 1066 36.89 17.89 12.94
CA ARG A 1066 37.14 18.17 14.35
C ARG A 1066 36.28 17.27 15.23
N ASP A 1067 36.74 17.01 16.44
CA ASP A 1067 35.94 16.36 17.48
C ASP A 1067 35.05 17.40 18.17
N ASN A 1068 34.10 17.94 17.41
CA ASN A 1068 33.12 18.95 17.84
C ASN A 1068 31.69 18.65 17.37
N GLY A 1069 31.39 17.38 17.09
CA GLY A 1069 30.01 16.93 16.90
C GLY A 1069 29.18 17.21 18.16
N GLN A 1070 27.90 17.51 17.98
CA GLN A 1070 27.06 18.02 19.06
C GLN A 1070 25.79 17.19 19.23
N LEU A 1071 25.33 17.08 20.48
CA LEU A 1071 23.99 16.61 20.81
C LEU A 1071 23.20 17.81 21.33
N VAL A 1072 22.08 18.14 20.68
CA VAL A 1072 21.22 19.26 21.02
C VAL A 1072 19.81 18.76 21.25
N ILE A 1073 19.17 19.24 22.32
CA ILE A 1073 17.79 18.91 22.68
C ILE A 1073 16.90 20.15 22.66
N SER A 1074 15.67 19.99 22.19
CA SER A 1074 14.64 21.03 22.06
C SER A 1074 13.32 20.57 22.68
N ASN A 1075 12.40 21.53 22.89
CA ASN A 1075 11.11 21.31 23.55
C ASN A 1075 11.19 20.76 25.00
N PHE A 1076 12.32 20.95 25.69
CA PHE A 1076 12.56 20.39 27.03
C PHE A 1076 12.14 21.34 28.16
N ASN A 1077 11.81 20.76 29.32
CA ASN A 1077 11.65 21.48 30.59
C ASN A 1077 13.04 21.69 31.25
N PRO A 1078 13.47 22.93 31.55
CA PRO A 1078 14.77 23.18 32.20
C PRO A 1078 14.94 22.56 33.60
N ALA A 1079 13.85 22.14 34.25
CA ALA A 1079 13.90 21.45 35.54
C ALA A 1079 14.10 19.92 35.41
N HIS A 1080 14.19 19.38 34.19
CA HIS A 1080 14.49 17.97 33.93
C HIS A 1080 16.01 17.73 33.91
N THR A 1081 16.40 16.46 34.07
CA THR A 1081 17.80 16.03 33.94
C THR A 1081 17.98 15.10 32.74
N TYR A 1082 19.21 14.90 32.28
CA TYR A 1082 19.52 14.02 31.16
C TYR A 1082 20.78 13.18 31.41
N GLN A 1083 20.86 12.08 30.67
CA GLN A 1083 22.07 11.33 30.37
C GLN A 1083 22.13 11.02 28.87
N TYR A 1084 23.29 10.59 28.36
CA TYR A 1084 23.38 9.98 27.03
C TYR A 1084 24.46 8.90 27.00
N SER A 1085 24.25 7.87 26.16
CA SER A 1085 25.17 6.75 25.94
C SER A 1085 25.44 6.54 24.45
N LEU A 1086 26.41 5.69 24.13
CA LEU A 1086 26.68 5.25 22.76
C LEU A 1086 25.78 4.05 22.42
N GLY A 1087 25.13 4.06 21.26
CA GLY A 1087 24.24 2.98 20.83
C GLY A 1087 22.88 3.46 20.32
N ALA A 1088 22.03 2.51 19.92
CA ALA A 1088 20.64 2.76 19.54
C ALA A 1088 19.65 2.61 20.71
N THR A 1089 20.12 2.09 21.84
CA THR A 1089 19.43 1.97 23.13
C THR A 1089 20.28 2.62 24.23
N PHE A 1090 19.65 3.07 25.31
CA PHE A 1090 20.36 3.69 26.42
C PHE A 1090 21.05 2.66 27.34
N ASP A 1091 22.33 2.90 27.63
CA ASP A 1091 23.11 2.15 28.63
C ASP A 1091 23.46 3.09 29.79
N SER A 1092 22.87 2.83 30.96
CA SER A 1092 23.10 3.60 32.19
C SER A 1092 24.48 3.39 32.79
N THR A 1093 25.15 2.28 32.47
CA THR A 1093 26.49 1.93 32.95
C THR A 1093 27.59 2.52 32.06
N ALA A 1094 27.30 2.71 30.77
CA ALA A 1094 28.18 3.35 29.78
C ALA A 1094 27.76 4.80 29.44
N ALA A 1095 27.03 5.48 30.33
CA ALA A 1095 26.58 6.85 30.13
C ALA A 1095 27.76 7.83 29.99
N LEU A 1096 27.98 8.36 28.80
CA LEU A 1096 29.05 9.31 28.44
C LEU A 1096 28.88 10.67 29.15
N SER A 1097 27.64 11.02 29.51
CA SER A 1097 27.33 12.12 30.41
C SER A 1097 27.81 11.90 31.86
N GLY A 1098 28.20 10.69 32.25
CA GLY A 1098 28.21 10.30 33.65
C GLY A 1098 26.80 10.35 34.26
N PRO A 1099 26.66 10.57 35.58
CA PRO A 1099 25.37 10.70 36.26
C PRO A 1099 24.45 11.77 35.65
N ALA A 1100 23.14 11.65 35.89
CA ALA A 1100 22.14 12.57 35.36
C ALA A 1100 22.42 14.03 35.75
N ARG A 1101 22.36 14.94 34.77
CA ARG A 1101 22.67 16.38 34.93
C ARG A 1101 21.47 17.23 34.50
N THR A 1102 21.29 18.40 35.08
CA THR A 1102 20.29 19.38 34.60
C THR A 1102 20.55 19.74 33.14
N ILE A 1103 19.49 19.87 32.35
CA ILE A 1103 19.61 20.23 30.92
C ILE A 1103 20.10 21.70 30.82
N PRO A 1104 21.18 22.00 30.09
CA PRO A 1104 21.63 23.37 29.87
C PRO A 1104 20.55 24.23 29.20
N SER A 1105 20.46 25.52 29.56
CA SER A 1105 19.41 26.43 29.08
C SER A 1105 19.41 26.67 27.57
N ASN A 1106 20.47 26.29 26.86
CA ASN A 1106 20.59 26.32 25.40
C ASN A 1106 20.40 24.95 24.73
N GLY A 1107 20.03 23.90 25.48
CA GLY A 1107 19.81 22.54 24.98
C GLY A 1107 21.07 21.77 24.56
N LEU A 1108 22.27 22.32 24.74
CA LEU A 1108 23.52 21.72 24.25
C LEU A 1108 24.07 20.67 25.23
N LEU A 1109 23.79 19.39 24.97
CA LEU A 1109 24.14 18.26 25.85
C LEU A 1109 25.59 17.79 25.68
N SER A 1110 26.13 17.93 24.46
CA SER A 1110 27.54 17.69 24.15
C SER A 1110 27.96 18.58 22.99
N ALA A 1111 29.22 19.00 22.97
CA ALA A 1111 29.79 19.87 21.94
C ALA A 1111 31.18 19.40 21.44
N THR A 1112 31.58 18.19 21.85
CA THR A 1112 32.94 17.63 21.67
C THR A 1112 32.89 16.14 21.31
N LEU A 1113 31.86 15.70 20.57
CA LEU A 1113 31.81 14.32 20.10
C LEU A 1113 32.82 14.12 18.96
N PRO A 1114 33.54 12.97 18.93
CA PRO A 1114 34.41 12.62 17.83
C PRO A 1114 33.67 12.52 16.50
N ASN A 1115 34.35 12.82 15.40
CA ASN A 1115 33.82 12.57 14.07
C ASN A 1115 33.80 11.05 13.78
N PRO A 1116 32.63 10.41 13.57
CA PRO A 1116 32.58 8.96 13.39
C PRO A 1116 32.87 8.58 11.93
N THR A 1117 33.34 7.35 11.71
CA THR A 1117 33.65 6.80 10.38
C THR A 1117 32.42 6.25 9.65
N VAL A 1118 31.37 5.89 10.39
CA VAL A 1118 30.04 5.46 9.93
C VAL A 1118 28.97 6.20 10.74
N ALA A 1119 27.68 6.02 10.42
CA ALA A 1119 26.60 6.61 11.21
C ALA A 1119 26.64 6.08 12.66
N GLN A 1120 26.95 6.96 13.62
CA GLN A 1120 27.10 6.59 15.03
C GLN A 1120 25.86 7.02 15.81
N PHE A 1121 25.12 6.04 16.31
CA PHE A 1121 23.95 6.29 17.16
C PHE A 1121 24.35 6.65 18.59
N TYR A 1122 23.60 7.59 19.16
CA TYR A 1122 23.60 7.96 20.57
C TYR A 1122 22.15 7.99 21.07
N THR A 1123 21.87 7.36 22.20
CA THR A 1123 20.57 7.49 22.88
C THR A 1123 20.69 8.49 24.02
N ILE A 1124 19.82 9.49 23.99
CA ILE A 1124 19.69 10.52 25.02
C ILE A 1124 18.49 10.15 25.88
N ARG A 1125 18.73 9.93 27.18
CA ARG A 1125 17.67 9.69 28.18
C ARG A 1125 17.40 10.96 28.95
N VAL A 1126 16.16 11.45 28.92
CA VAL A 1126 15.72 12.59 29.74
C VAL A 1126 14.83 12.09 30.87
N TYR A 1127 15.07 12.58 32.09
CA TYR A 1127 14.34 12.26 33.31
C TYR A 1127 13.53 13.48 33.78
N ASN A 1128 12.26 13.28 34.15
CA ASN A 1128 11.46 14.29 34.85
C ASN A 1128 11.91 14.42 36.34
N GLN A 1129 11.15 15.17 37.15
CA GLN A 1129 11.49 15.39 38.57
C GLN A 1129 11.32 14.13 39.46
N SER A 1130 10.46 13.19 39.06
CA SER A 1130 10.19 11.94 39.78
C SER A 1130 11.15 10.81 39.39
N GLY A 1131 11.84 10.93 38.25
CA GLY A 1131 12.73 9.91 37.68
C GLY A 1131 12.16 9.18 36.44
N CYS A 1132 10.96 9.55 35.99
CA CYS A 1132 10.35 8.96 34.80
C CYS A 1132 11.02 9.50 33.54
N HIS A 1133 11.28 8.63 32.56
CA HIS A 1133 12.23 8.95 31.50
C HIS A 1133 11.75 8.61 30.09
N ALA A 1134 12.23 9.40 29.13
CA ALA A 1134 12.05 9.19 27.71
C ALA A 1134 13.41 9.08 27.01
N ASP A 1135 13.54 8.12 26.10
CA ASP A 1135 14.74 7.88 25.28
C ASP A 1135 14.54 8.44 23.87
N VAL A 1136 15.49 9.25 23.40
CA VAL A 1136 15.55 9.74 22.02
C VAL A 1136 16.89 9.34 21.41
N THR A 1137 16.84 8.46 20.40
CA THR A 1137 18.02 8.01 19.67
C THR A 1137 18.27 8.91 18.46
N VAL A 1138 19.51 9.42 18.32
CA VAL A 1138 19.95 10.29 17.23
C VAL A 1138 21.22 9.74 16.57
N ALA A 1139 21.33 9.91 15.25
CA ALA A 1139 22.48 9.45 14.48
C ALA A 1139 23.45 10.61 14.19
N LEU A 1140 24.63 10.60 14.80
CA LEU A 1140 25.74 11.45 14.39
C LEU A 1140 26.32 10.87 13.10
N LEU A 1141 26.04 11.53 11.98
CA LEU A 1141 26.55 11.12 10.67
C LEU A 1141 27.99 11.63 10.46
N PRO A 1142 28.85 10.87 9.74
CA PRO A 1142 30.20 11.30 9.42
C PRO A 1142 30.26 12.67 8.73
N THR A 1143 31.24 13.48 9.11
CA THR A 1143 31.73 14.59 8.30
C THR A 1143 32.97 14.12 7.55
N ILE A 1144 32.88 14.12 6.23
CA ILE A 1144 34.04 13.91 5.35
C ILE A 1144 34.59 15.31 5.03
N CYS A 1145 35.83 15.56 5.47
CA CYS A 1145 36.49 16.85 5.30
C CYS A 1145 37.51 16.81 4.16
N ASP A 1146 37.09 16.34 2.99
CA ASP A 1146 37.91 16.43 1.79
C ASP A 1146 37.81 17.85 1.22
N CYS A 1147 38.96 18.48 0.98
CA CYS A 1147 38.99 19.56 -0.01
C CYS A 1147 38.65 18.96 -1.38
N PRO A 1148 37.75 19.58 -2.17
CA PRO A 1148 37.58 19.21 -3.57
C PRO A 1148 38.95 19.20 -4.27
N ALA A 1149 39.18 18.20 -5.14
CA ALA A 1149 40.43 18.08 -5.88
C ALA A 1149 40.77 19.42 -6.55
N SER A 1150 42.03 19.86 -6.44
CA SER A 1150 42.42 21.24 -6.76
C SER A 1150 42.18 21.60 -8.23
N ILE A 1151 41.01 22.17 -8.52
CA ILE A 1151 40.64 22.61 -9.88
C ILE A 1151 41.59 23.73 -10.29
N CYS A 1152 42.48 23.42 -11.24
CA CYS A 1152 43.36 24.40 -11.85
C CYS A 1152 42.55 25.33 -12.76
N VAL A 1153 42.01 26.42 -12.21
CA VAL A 1153 41.18 27.38 -12.95
C VAL A 1153 42.01 28.11 -14.01
N PRO A 1154 41.76 27.91 -15.32
CA PRO A 1154 42.54 28.56 -16.38
C PRO A 1154 42.08 30.01 -16.56
N TYR A 1155 42.91 30.97 -16.14
CA TYR A 1155 42.65 32.39 -16.35
C TYR A 1155 43.31 32.90 -17.65
N VAL A 1156 42.53 33.52 -18.53
CA VAL A 1156 43.01 34.09 -19.79
C VAL A 1156 43.35 35.56 -19.62
N LEU A 1157 44.65 35.90 -19.62
CA LEU A 1157 45.11 37.30 -19.62
C LEU A 1157 44.95 37.94 -21.00
N GLN A 1158 43.75 38.44 -21.29
CA GLN A 1158 43.46 39.14 -22.54
C GLN A 1158 44.06 40.55 -22.52
N GLN A 1159 45.22 40.75 -23.18
CA GLN A 1159 45.87 42.07 -23.25
C GLN A 1159 45.05 43.04 -24.12
N THR A 1160 44.35 43.97 -23.48
CA THR A 1160 43.73 45.10 -24.18
C THR A 1160 44.77 46.02 -24.81
N LYS A 1161 44.42 46.58 -25.97
CA LYS A 1161 45.36 47.26 -26.88
C LYS A 1161 45.88 48.56 -26.28
N ARG A 1162 47.20 48.61 -26.05
CA ARG A 1162 47.93 49.77 -25.50
C ARG A 1162 47.78 50.98 -26.45
N PRO A 1163 47.66 52.23 -25.94
CA PRO A 1163 47.72 53.42 -26.81
C PRO A 1163 49.06 53.51 -27.55
N ARG A 1164 49.02 53.79 -28.86
CA ARG A 1164 50.21 53.97 -29.71
C ARG A 1164 51.02 55.18 -29.21
N ARG A 1165 52.35 55.06 -29.12
CA ARG A 1165 53.21 56.19 -28.74
C ARG A 1165 53.75 56.89 -29.99
N ILE A 1166 54.06 58.18 -29.84
CA ILE A 1166 54.75 58.94 -30.88
C ILE A 1166 56.16 58.34 -31.03
N GLY A 1167 56.41 57.67 -32.16
CA GLY A 1167 57.67 56.97 -32.46
C GLY A 1167 57.49 55.59 -33.07
N ASP A 1168 56.34 54.92 -32.88
CA ASP A 1168 56.10 53.58 -33.43
C ASP A 1168 56.09 53.61 -34.98
N PRO A 1169 57.04 52.95 -35.68
CA PRO A 1169 57.18 53.05 -37.14
C PRO A 1169 55.97 52.47 -37.89
N VAL A 1170 55.71 52.97 -39.10
CA VAL A 1170 54.60 52.50 -39.94
C VAL A 1170 55.02 51.27 -40.74
N ARG A 1171 54.29 50.17 -40.52
CA ARG A 1171 54.06 49.06 -41.45
C ARG A 1171 52.60 48.62 -41.31
#